data_AF-A0A0H3FUJ5-F1
#
_entry.id   AF-A0A0H3FUJ5-F1
#
_cell.length_a   1.000
_cell.length_b   1.000
_cell.length_c   1.000
_cell.angle_alpha   90.00
_cell.angle_beta   90.00
_cell.angle_gamma   90.00
#
_symmetry.space_group_name_H-M   'P 1'
#
loop_
_entity.id
_entity.type
_entity.pdbx_description
1 polymer ?
#
loop_
_entity_poly.entity_id
_entity_poly.type
_entity_poly.pdbx_seq_one_letter_code
_entity_poly.pdbx_strand_id
1 'polypeptide(L)'
;MTQQPQAKYRHDYRAPDYLISDIDLTFDLDAAKTVVTAESKVSRHAAASDVPLRLDGEDLTLISLQVNGQPWNDYKEENNQLVIGGLPDSFTLTIVNEISPAANTALEGLYQSGEALCTQCEAEGFRHITWYLDRPDVLARFTTKIIADKAKYPFLLSNGNRVAQGELDNGRHWIQWQDPFPKPCYLFALVAGDFDVLRDTFTTRSGREVALELYVDRGNLDRAPWAMTSLKNSMKWDETRFGLEYDLDIYMIVAVDFFNMGAMENKGLNVFNSKYVLARTDTATDKDYLDIERVIGHEYFHNWTGNRVTCRDWFQLSLKEGLTVFRDQEFSSDLGSRAVNRINNVRTMRGLQFAEDASPMAHPIRPDMVIEMNNFYTLTVYEKGAEVIRMLHTLLGEANFQKGMQLYFERHDGSAATCDDFVQAMEDASNVDLSHFRRWYSQSGTPVVTVHDDYNPETEQYTLTISQRTPPTAEQADKQPLHIPFSIELYDNEGKAIPLQKGGHPVHHVLNVTQAEQTFVFDNVYFQPVPALLCEFSAPVKLEYKWSDQQLTFLMRHARNDFSRWDAAQSLLATYIKLNVNRHQQGQPLSLPIHVADAFRAILLDEKIDPALAAEILTLPSANEIAELFTIIDPIAIAAVREALTRTLAKELADELLVVYNANKLDSYRVDHADIGKRSLRNTCLRYLAFGDVELADKLVQAQYHHADNMTDALAALSSAVAAELPCRDALMQEYDDKWHQDGLVMDKWFILQSTSPAANVVETVRGLLKHRSFTMSNPNRVRSLIGAFASSNPAAFHAEDGSGYQFLVEMLTELNSRNPQVASRLIEPLIRLKRYDEKRQAKMRAALEQLKGLENLSGDLFEKISKALA
;
A
#
# COMPACT_ATOMS: atom_id res chain seq x y z
N MET A 1 -1.23 -8.51 35.36
CA MET A 1 -1.63 -7.21 34.78
C MET A 1 -0.49 -6.77 33.90
N THR A 2 -0.58 -7.03 32.60
CA THR A 2 0.32 -6.47 31.59
C THR A 2 0.13 -4.95 31.62
N GLN A 3 1.23 -4.22 31.80
CA GLN A 3 1.20 -2.76 31.75
C GLN A 3 0.90 -2.36 30.30
N GLN A 4 -0.12 -1.52 30.11
CA GLN A 4 -0.49 -0.98 28.80
C GLN A 4 0.71 -0.27 28.16
N PRO A 5 1.01 -0.50 26.86
CA PRO A 5 2.16 0.10 26.19
C PRO A 5 2.08 1.63 26.23
N GLN A 6 3.22 2.27 26.48
CA GLN A 6 3.34 3.72 26.57
C GLN A 6 3.63 4.30 25.19
N ALA A 7 3.08 5.47 24.90
CA ALA A 7 3.40 6.19 23.68
C ALA A 7 4.88 6.62 23.67
N LYS A 8 5.55 6.38 22.54
CA LYS A 8 6.86 6.96 22.20
C LYS A 8 6.64 8.26 21.41
N TYR A 9 7.46 9.27 21.64
CA TYR A 9 7.37 10.56 20.94
C TYR A 9 8.61 10.84 20.10
N ARG A 10 8.39 11.44 18.93
CA ARG A 10 9.47 11.78 17.98
C ARG A 10 10.50 12.74 18.56
N HIS A 11 10.07 13.67 19.41
CA HIS A 11 10.95 14.68 20.01
C HIS A 11 11.88 14.13 21.11
N ASP A 12 11.61 12.91 21.60
CA ASP A 12 12.43 12.22 22.60
C ASP A 12 13.61 11.46 22.00
N TYR A 13 13.76 11.47 20.66
CA TYR A 13 14.89 10.81 20.01
C TYR A 13 16.22 11.22 20.64
N ARG A 14 17.01 10.22 21.00
CA ARG A 14 18.40 10.35 21.42
C ARG A 14 19.23 9.32 20.70
N ALA A 15 20.46 9.68 20.34
CA ALA A 15 21.45 8.73 19.87
C ALA A 15 21.64 7.61 20.92
N PRO A 16 21.89 6.37 20.51
CA PRO A 16 22.02 5.25 21.44
C PRO A 16 23.29 5.38 22.29
N ASP A 17 23.20 4.94 23.55
CA ASP A 17 24.33 4.97 24.48
C ASP A 17 25.45 3.99 24.08
N TYR A 18 25.10 2.95 23.31
CA TYR A 18 26.00 1.93 22.78
C TYR A 18 25.72 1.70 21.30
N LEU A 19 26.74 1.27 20.55
CA LEU A 19 26.62 0.80 19.18
C LEU A 19 27.10 -0.64 19.07
N ILE A 20 26.57 -1.35 18.06
CA ILE A 20 27.02 -2.68 17.66
C ILE A 20 27.59 -2.55 16.25
N SER A 21 28.86 -2.88 16.06
CA SER A 21 29.51 -2.76 14.74
C SER A 21 29.43 -4.05 13.92
N ASP A 22 29.40 -5.19 14.60
CA ASP A 22 29.43 -6.53 14.01
C ASP A 22 28.62 -7.48 14.90
N ILE A 23 27.91 -8.41 14.28
CA ILE A 23 27.22 -9.51 14.94
C ILE A 23 27.47 -10.82 14.17
N ASP A 24 27.89 -11.86 14.89
CA ASP A 24 27.93 -13.24 14.42
C ASP A 24 26.78 -14.02 15.06
N LEU A 25 25.86 -14.50 14.21
CA LEU A 25 24.69 -15.27 14.60
C LEU A 25 24.91 -16.74 14.26
N THR A 26 24.58 -17.63 15.19
CA THR A 26 24.41 -19.06 14.93
C THR A 26 23.01 -19.50 15.32
N PHE A 27 22.30 -20.10 14.37
CA PHE A 27 20.98 -20.70 14.55
C PHE A 27 21.10 -22.22 14.51
N ASP A 28 20.78 -22.88 15.62
CA ASP A 28 20.49 -24.31 15.66
C ASP A 28 18.97 -24.47 15.49
N LEU A 29 18.54 -24.70 14.25
CA LEU A 29 17.13 -24.63 13.85
C LEU A 29 16.36 -25.91 14.18
N ASP A 30 15.25 -25.71 14.88
CA ASP A 30 14.14 -26.64 15.00
C ASP A 30 12.84 -25.84 15.19
N ALA A 31 11.74 -26.32 14.62
CA ALA A 31 10.47 -25.59 14.63
C ALA A 31 9.89 -25.49 16.05
N ALA A 32 10.07 -26.52 16.90
CA ALA A 32 9.59 -26.48 18.28
C ALA A 32 10.56 -25.69 19.17
N LYS A 33 11.87 -25.80 18.95
CA LYS A 33 12.87 -25.14 19.78
C LYS A 33 14.16 -24.82 19.01
N THR A 34 14.29 -23.56 18.59
CA THR A 34 15.51 -23.05 17.97
C THR A 34 16.41 -22.43 19.04
N VAL A 35 17.72 -22.75 19.00
CA VAL A 35 18.73 -22.10 19.83
C VAL A 35 19.44 -21.03 18.99
N VAL A 36 19.47 -19.81 19.51
CA VAL A 36 20.17 -18.67 18.91
C VAL A 36 21.39 -18.34 19.75
N THR A 37 22.55 -18.24 19.11
CA THR A 37 23.78 -17.69 19.71
C THR A 37 24.13 -16.41 18.97
N ALA A 38 24.19 -15.29 19.68
CA ALA A 38 24.52 -13.98 19.14
C ALA A 38 25.80 -13.46 19.79
N GLU A 39 26.86 -13.30 18.99
CA GLU A 39 28.11 -12.65 19.41
C GLU A 39 28.22 -11.26 18.78
N SER A 40 28.05 -10.21 19.59
CA SER A 40 28.06 -8.81 19.17
C SER A 40 29.33 -8.09 19.61
N LYS A 41 29.94 -7.30 18.72
CA LYS A 41 31.01 -6.35 19.06
C LYS A 41 30.39 -5.01 19.43
N VAL A 42 30.49 -4.65 20.71
CA VAL A 42 29.78 -3.50 21.29
C VAL A 42 30.78 -2.41 21.70
N SER A 43 30.44 -1.15 21.46
CA SER A 43 31.17 0.02 21.94
C SER A 43 30.23 1.01 22.63
N ARG A 44 30.67 1.62 23.73
CA ARG A 44 29.96 2.69 24.43
C ARG A 44 30.21 4.02 23.72
N HIS A 45 29.15 4.78 23.48
CA HIS A 45 29.19 6.13 22.91
C HIS A 45 28.60 7.20 23.84
N ALA A 46 27.95 6.79 24.93
CA ALA A 46 27.55 7.71 25.99
C ALA A 46 28.74 8.37 26.68
N ALA A 47 28.57 9.63 27.09
CA ALA A 47 29.57 10.35 27.90
C ALA A 47 29.73 9.78 29.33
N ALA A 48 28.70 9.07 29.83
CA ALA A 48 28.67 8.49 31.16
C ALA A 48 29.23 7.06 31.17
N SER A 49 30.16 6.76 32.09
CA SER A 49 30.79 5.45 32.22
C SER A 49 29.97 4.44 33.04
N ASP A 50 28.86 4.87 33.65
CA ASP A 50 27.97 4.04 34.48
C ASP A 50 26.62 3.74 33.82
N VAL A 51 26.41 4.16 32.56
CA VAL A 51 25.17 3.83 31.84
C VAL A 51 25.09 2.34 31.49
N PRO A 52 23.98 1.64 31.82
CA PRO A 52 23.81 0.23 31.46
C PRO A 52 23.49 0.07 29.98
N LEU A 53 23.86 -1.07 29.39
CA LEU A 53 23.37 -1.47 28.08
C LEU A 53 21.94 -2.00 28.24
N ARG A 54 21.01 -1.53 27.40
CA ARG A 54 19.61 -1.98 27.37
C ARG A 54 19.34 -2.64 26.03
N LEU A 55 19.02 -3.92 26.05
CA LEU A 55 18.69 -4.70 24.86
C LEU A 55 17.22 -5.08 24.89
N ASP A 56 16.53 -4.91 23.79
CA ASP A 56 15.13 -5.29 23.63
C ASP A 56 15.04 -6.80 23.38
N GLY A 57 14.06 -7.46 23.99
CA GLY A 57 13.84 -8.90 23.84
C GLY A 57 12.43 -9.33 24.26
N GLU A 58 11.75 -10.08 23.40
CA GLU A 58 10.35 -10.50 23.61
C GLU A 58 10.19 -12.01 23.37
N ASP A 59 9.50 -12.69 24.30
CA ASP A 59 9.27 -14.14 24.28
C ASP A 59 10.54 -15.00 24.11
N LEU A 60 11.65 -14.54 24.70
CA LEU A 60 12.95 -15.20 24.67
C LEU A 60 13.22 -15.97 25.98
N THR A 61 13.85 -17.14 25.90
CA THR A 61 14.38 -17.86 27.06
C THR A 61 15.90 -17.71 27.14
N LEU A 62 16.43 -17.05 28.18
CA LEU A 62 17.87 -16.80 28.32
C LEU A 62 18.58 -18.07 28.80
N ILE A 63 19.62 -18.49 28.08
CA ILE A 63 20.45 -19.65 28.43
C ILE A 63 21.78 -19.22 29.02
N SER A 64 22.47 -18.26 28.39
CA SER A 64 23.72 -17.72 28.93
C SER A 64 24.03 -16.32 28.42
N LEU A 65 24.79 -15.57 29.23
CA LEU A 65 25.29 -14.23 28.91
C LEU A 65 26.77 -14.17 29.27
N GLN A 66 27.60 -13.77 28.32
CA GLN A 66 29.04 -13.61 28.51
C GLN A 66 29.53 -12.27 27.99
N VAL A 67 30.49 -11.68 28.70
CA VAL A 67 31.22 -10.48 28.28
C VAL A 67 32.69 -10.85 28.18
N ASN A 68 33.28 -10.70 26.99
CA ASN A 68 34.66 -11.08 26.68
C ASN A 68 34.97 -12.55 27.04
N GLY A 69 34.03 -13.46 26.76
CA GLY A 69 34.15 -14.90 27.02
C GLY A 69 34.08 -15.28 28.51
N GLN A 70 33.71 -14.35 29.39
CA GLN A 70 33.48 -14.61 30.82
C GLN A 70 31.99 -14.54 31.13
N PRO A 71 31.43 -15.48 31.91
CA PRO A 71 30.06 -15.39 32.40
C PRO A 71 29.83 -14.07 33.13
N TRP A 72 28.71 -13.42 32.85
CA TRP A 72 28.39 -12.11 33.41
C TRP A 72 27.13 -12.19 34.28
N ASN A 73 27.18 -11.62 35.48
CA ASN A 73 26.08 -11.71 36.45
C ASN A 73 25.45 -10.35 36.79
N ASP A 74 26.02 -9.24 36.32
CA ASP A 74 25.47 -7.90 36.54
C ASP A 74 24.46 -7.56 35.43
N TYR A 75 23.33 -8.26 35.45
CA TYR A 75 22.21 -8.02 34.55
C TYR A 75 20.86 -8.29 35.23
N LYS A 76 19.79 -7.79 34.63
CA LYS A 76 18.41 -8.12 34.98
C LYS A 76 17.52 -8.12 33.74
N GLU A 77 16.51 -8.98 33.76
CA GLU A 77 15.41 -8.96 32.80
C GLU A 77 14.26 -8.13 33.40
N GLU A 78 13.88 -7.04 32.74
CA GLU A 78 12.76 -6.19 33.16
C GLU A 78 12.06 -5.58 31.93
N ASN A 79 10.72 -5.58 31.93
CA ASN A 79 9.90 -4.90 30.91
C ASN A 79 10.31 -5.21 29.45
N ASN A 80 10.45 -6.49 29.09
CA ASN A 80 10.92 -6.93 27.77
C ASN A 80 12.32 -6.38 27.39
N GLN A 81 13.15 -6.10 28.39
CA GLN A 81 14.54 -5.70 28.20
C GLN A 81 15.50 -6.52 29.06
N LEU A 82 16.69 -6.73 28.51
CA LEU A 82 17.86 -7.20 29.24
C LEU A 82 18.77 -6.00 29.53
N VAL A 83 18.89 -5.64 30.80
CA VAL A 83 19.65 -4.48 31.27
C VAL A 83 20.95 -4.96 31.90
N ILE A 84 22.09 -4.58 31.32
CA ILE A 84 23.42 -5.10 31.67
C ILE A 84 24.30 -3.97 32.22
N GLY A 85 24.77 -4.13 33.45
CA GLY A 85 25.64 -3.18 34.17
C GLY A 85 27.12 -3.54 34.14
N GLY A 86 27.96 -2.61 34.62
CA GLY A 86 29.39 -2.86 34.88
C GLY A 86 30.26 -3.07 33.64
N LEU A 87 29.80 -2.65 32.45
CA LEU A 87 30.42 -2.99 31.18
C LEU A 87 31.70 -2.20 30.86
N PRO A 88 32.69 -2.79 30.17
CA PRO A 88 33.80 -2.05 29.56
C PRO A 88 33.33 -1.08 28.46
N ASP A 89 34.21 -0.17 28.03
CA ASP A 89 33.89 0.74 26.90
C ASP A 89 33.81 0.02 25.55
N SER A 90 34.53 -1.09 25.40
CA SER A 90 34.43 -1.98 24.24
C SER A 90 34.56 -3.43 24.68
N PHE A 91 33.67 -4.28 24.17
CA PHE A 91 33.59 -5.67 24.58
C PHE A 91 32.91 -6.54 23.51
N THR A 92 33.11 -7.84 23.62
CA THR A 92 32.32 -8.85 22.92
C THR A 92 31.22 -9.34 23.85
N LEU A 93 29.97 -9.20 23.42
CA LEU A 93 28.81 -9.73 24.13
C LEU A 93 28.37 -11.01 23.45
N THR A 94 28.28 -12.11 24.20
CA THR A 94 27.72 -13.37 23.70
C THR A 94 26.45 -13.70 24.47
N ILE A 95 25.34 -13.83 23.76
CA ILE A 95 24.04 -14.23 24.31
C ILE A 95 23.64 -15.55 23.66
N VAL A 96 23.16 -16.49 24.47
CA VAL A 96 22.54 -17.73 24.00
C VAL A 96 21.11 -17.75 24.52
N ASN A 97 20.15 -17.95 23.62
CA ASN A 97 18.73 -17.97 23.94
C ASN A 97 17.97 -19.03 23.14
N GLU A 98 16.77 -19.37 23.61
CA GLU A 98 15.84 -20.27 22.92
C GLU A 98 14.57 -19.52 22.49
N ILE A 99 14.03 -19.92 21.33
CA ILE A 99 12.75 -19.45 20.77
C ILE A 99 11.96 -20.64 20.17
N SER A 100 10.65 -20.46 19.93
CA SER A 100 9.77 -21.50 19.39
C SER A 100 9.02 -21.05 18.12
N PRO A 101 9.59 -21.25 16.92
CA PRO A 101 8.97 -20.80 15.66
C PRO A 101 7.56 -21.37 15.39
N ALA A 102 7.28 -22.60 15.80
CA ALA A 102 5.98 -23.25 15.62
C ALA A 102 4.88 -22.66 16.50
N ALA A 103 5.25 -22.02 17.62
CA ALA A 103 4.30 -21.33 18.50
C ALA A 103 3.99 -19.89 18.03
N ASN A 104 4.79 -19.36 17.10
CA ASN A 104 4.69 -17.98 16.65
C ASN A 104 3.59 -17.80 15.59
N THR A 105 2.36 -17.57 16.05
CA THR A 105 1.21 -17.29 15.18
C THR A 105 1.08 -15.83 14.77
N ALA A 106 1.85 -14.94 15.42
CA ALA A 106 1.86 -13.51 15.12
C ALA A 106 2.57 -13.20 13.79
N LEU A 107 3.47 -14.09 13.35
CA LEU A 107 4.27 -13.96 12.12
C LEU A 107 5.25 -12.77 12.16
N GLU A 108 5.87 -12.55 13.33
CA GLU A 108 6.86 -11.50 13.62
C GLU A 108 8.05 -12.13 14.38
N GLY A 109 9.28 -11.83 13.97
CA GLY A 109 10.46 -12.61 14.34
C GLY A 109 10.64 -13.85 13.46
N LEU A 110 11.09 -14.97 14.03
CA LEU A 110 11.21 -16.26 13.33
C LEU A 110 9.95 -17.10 13.54
N TYR A 111 9.33 -17.57 12.46
CA TYR A 111 8.09 -18.33 12.49
C TYR A 111 8.02 -19.38 11.37
N GLN A 112 6.95 -20.17 11.39
CA GLN A 112 6.70 -21.22 10.41
C GLN A 112 5.66 -20.79 9.36
N SER A 113 6.00 -20.94 8.08
CA SER A 113 5.08 -20.78 6.93
C SER A 113 4.99 -22.11 6.18
N GLY A 114 3.92 -22.86 6.40
CA GLY A 114 3.82 -24.23 5.89
C GLY A 114 4.91 -25.11 6.52
N GLU A 115 5.76 -25.74 5.70
CA GLU A 115 6.91 -26.51 6.18
C GLU A 115 8.20 -25.68 6.29
N ALA A 116 8.22 -24.47 5.74
CA ALA A 116 9.37 -23.58 5.80
C ALA A 116 9.43 -22.79 7.12
N LEU A 117 10.63 -22.42 7.52
CA LEU A 117 10.90 -21.40 8.54
C LEU A 117 11.34 -20.12 7.86
N CYS A 118 10.76 -18.99 8.24
CA CYS A 118 11.09 -17.68 7.68
C CYS A 118 10.95 -16.57 8.73
N THR A 119 11.49 -15.40 8.41
CA THR A 119 11.51 -14.25 9.32
C THR A 119 10.74 -13.05 8.78
N GLN A 120 10.19 -12.25 9.69
CA GLN A 120 9.78 -10.87 9.45
C GLN A 120 10.30 -10.01 10.62
N CYS A 121 11.22 -9.10 10.35
CA CYS A 121 11.89 -8.32 11.40
C CYS A 121 11.47 -6.84 11.43
N GLU A 122 10.81 -6.33 10.39
CA GLU A 122 10.29 -4.97 10.39
C GLU A 122 8.88 -4.91 11.03
N ALA A 123 8.58 -3.97 11.94
CA ALA A 123 9.47 -2.90 12.45
C ALA A 123 10.39 -3.33 13.61
N GLU A 124 9.85 -4.11 14.55
CA GLU A 124 10.50 -4.42 15.82
C GLU A 124 10.53 -5.95 16.06
N GLY A 125 10.68 -6.73 14.99
CA GLY A 125 10.59 -8.19 15.03
C GLY A 125 11.90 -8.92 15.39
N PHE A 126 13.06 -8.26 15.28
CA PHE A 126 14.34 -8.93 15.55
C PHE A 126 14.54 -9.23 17.05
N ARG A 127 13.93 -8.43 17.95
CA ARG A 127 13.89 -8.71 19.39
C ARG A 127 13.14 -10.00 19.76
N HIS A 128 12.34 -10.56 18.87
CA HIS A 128 11.71 -11.88 19.04
C HIS A 128 12.64 -13.03 18.62
N ILE A 129 13.88 -12.73 18.25
CA ILE A 129 14.90 -13.71 17.84
C ILE A 129 16.03 -13.79 18.88
N THR A 130 16.57 -12.65 19.28
CA THR A 130 17.61 -12.53 20.32
C THR A 130 17.55 -11.14 20.96
N TRP A 131 18.10 -11.00 22.16
CA TRP A 131 18.30 -9.69 22.77
C TRP A 131 19.23 -8.84 21.92
N TYR A 132 18.77 -7.66 21.50
CA TYR A 132 19.51 -6.78 20.59
C TYR A 132 19.18 -5.30 20.80
N LEU A 133 19.96 -4.39 20.20
CA LEU A 133 19.59 -2.99 20.07
C LEU A 133 18.64 -2.85 18.87
N ASP A 134 17.37 -3.17 19.08
CA ASP A 134 16.37 -3.29 18.00
C ASP A 134 15.79 -1.94 17.58
N ARG A 135 16.67 -1.12 17.00
CA ARG A 135 16.42 0.26 16.54
C ARG A 135 17.23 0.54 15.26
N PRO A 136 16.68 1.30 14.30
CA PRO A 136 17.21 1.32 12.94
C PRO A 136 18.45 2.21 12.73
N ASP A 137 18.85 3.01 13.72
CA ASP A 137 20.12 3.76 13.73
C ASP A 137 21.32 2.98 14.26
N VAL A 138 21.14 1.71 14.67
CA VAL A 138 22.24 0.80 15.01
C VAL A 138 22.53 -0.11 13.81
N LEU A 139 23.61 0.21 13.10
CA LEU A 139 24.03 -0.47 11.87
C LEU A 139 25.19 -1.43 12.15
N ALA A 140 24.96 -2.73 11.97
CA ALA A 140 25.97 -3.76 12.18
C ALA A 140 26.23 -4.57 10.91
N ARG A 141 27.45 -5.11 10.76
CA ARG A 141 27.74 -6.16 9.76
C ARG A 141 27.30 -7.51 10.31
N PHE A 142 26.58 -8.29 9.52
CA PHE A 142 26.04 -9.57 9.95
C PHE A 142 26.80 -10.73 9.30
N THR A 143 27.19 -11.69 10.13
CA THR A 143 27.56 -13.04 9.71
C THR A 143 26.53 -14.00 10.30
N THR A 144 25.99 -14.92 9.51
CA THR A 144 24.88 -15.78 9.94
C THR A 144 25.12 -17.22 9.55
N LYS A 145 25.39 -18.07 10.55
CA LYS A 145 25.49 -19.51 10.44
C LYS A 145 24.15 -20.15 10.77
N ILE A 146 23.68 -21.01 9.88
CA ILE A 146 22.42 -21.73 10.04
C ILE A 146 22.73 -23.22 10.06
N ILE A 147 22.23 -23.93 11.05
CA ILE A 147 22.42 -25.37 11.24
C ILE A 147 21.05 -26.05 11.35
N ALA A 148 20.75 -26.99 10.46
CA ALA A 148 19.43 -27.62 10.42
C ALA A 148 19.49 -29.08 9.94
N ASP A 149 18.38 -29.80 10.05
CA ASP A 149 18.18 -31.09 9.40
C ASP A 149 18.19 -30.92 7.87
N LYS A 150 19.04 -31.66 7.17
CA LYS A 150 19.24 -31.49 5.73
C LYS A 150 18.10 -32.05 4.88
N ALA A 151 17.38 -33.06 5.38
CA ALA A 151 16.27 -33.64 4.65
C ALA A 151 15.04 -32.72 4.68
N LYS A 152 14.79 -32.06 5.81
CA LYS A 152 13.69 -31.12 6.00
C LYS A 152 14.00 -29.73 5.46
N TYR A 153 15.24 -29.25 5.65
CA TYR A 153 15.64 -27.89 5.28
C TYR A 153 16.89 -27.91 4.38
N PRO A 154 16.80 -28.45 3.15
CA PRO A 154 17.96 -28.53 2.25
C PRO A 154 18.48 -27.15 1.80
N PHE A 155 17.65 -26.10 1.86
CA PHE A 155 18.07 -24.72 1.63
C PHE A 155 18.11 -23.94 2.94
N LEU A 156 19.27 -23.35 3.25
CA LEU A 156 19.50 -22.46 4.39
C LEU A 156 19.99 -21.11 3.87
N LEU A 157 19.16 -20.08 3.94
CA LEU A 157 19.39 -18.77 3.34
C LEU A 157 19.45 -17.68 4.41
N SER A 158 20.36 -16.73 4.24
CA SER A 158 20.38 -15.44 4.94
C SER A 158 20.95 -14.36 4.02
N ASN A 159 21.05 -13.12 4.49
CA ASN A 159 21.52 -11.98 3.71
C ASN A 159 22.96 -12.16 3.19
N GLY A 160 23.27 -11.60 2.02
CA GLY A 160 24.62 -11.52 1.47
C GLY A 160 25.06 -12.78 0.74
N ASN A 161 26.32 -13.20 0.95
CA ASN A 161 26.96 -14.29 0.21
C ASN A 161 27.30 -15.49 1.09
N ARG A 162 27.26 -16.69 0.51
CA ARG A 162 27.72 -17.93 1.18
C ARG A 162 29.24 -17.88 1.34
N VAL A 163 29.75 -17.90 2.57
CA VAL A 163 31.20 -17.85 2.88
C VAL A 163 31.75 -19.18 3.40
N ALA A 164 30.90 -20.03 3.97
CA ALA A 164 31.28 -21.36 4.41
C ALA A 164 30.07 -22.30 4.44
N GLN A 165 30.31 -23.61 4.38
CA GLN A 165 29.29 -24.65 4.49
C GLN A 165 29.91 -25.95 5.01
N GLY A 166 29.08 -26.84 5.57
CA GLY A 166 29.54 -28.15 5.98
C GLY A 166 28.40 -29.09 6.37
N GLU A 167 28.74 -30.36 6.55
CA GLU A 167 27.84 -31.39 7.05
C GLU A 167 28.20 -31.72 8.51
N LEU A 168 27.21 -32.20 9.27
CA LEU A 168 27.38 -32.66 10.65
C LEU A 168 26.83 -34.08 10.79
N ASP A 169 27.09 -34.70 11.94
CA ASP A 169 26.49 -35.98 12.30
C ASP A 169 24.95 -35.89 12.36
N ASN A 170 24.30 -37.05 12.38
CA ASN A 170 22.83 -37.19 12.51
C ASN A 170 22.03 -36.50 11.39
N GLY A 171 22.59 -36.40 10.17
CA GLY A 171 21.86 -35.90 9.00
C GLY A 171 21.68 -34.38 8.94
N ARG A 172 22.41 -33.63 9.77
CA ARG A 172 22.37 -32.17 9.80
C ARG A 172 23.43 -31.56 8.89
N HIS A 173 23.19 -30.32 8.46
CA HIS A 173 24.18 -29.54 7.72
C HIS A 173 24.13 -28.07 8.13
N TRP A 174 25.07 -27.27 7.63
CA TRP A 174 25.10 -25.85 7.88
C TRP A 174 25.63 -25.04 6.71
N ILE A 175 25.15 -23.80 6.62
CA ILE A 175 25.64 -22.77 5.70
C ILE A 175 25.88 -21.50 6.51
N GLN A 176 26.98 -20.80 6.24
CA GLN A 176 27.30 -19.51 6.81
C GLN A 176 27.30 -18.44 5.72
N TRP A 177 26.60 -17.36 6.01
CA TRP A 177 26.40 -16.20 5.15
C TRP A 177 27.10 -14.98 5.72
N GLN A 178 27.55 -14.08 4.86
CA GLN A 178 28.10 -12.80 5.25
C GLN A 178 27.55 -11.69 4.34
N ASP A 179 27.03 -10.64 4.96
CA ASP A 179 26.65 -9.41 4.27
C ASP A 179 27.66 -8.30 4.61
N PRO A 180 28.37 -7.74 3.62
CA PRO A 180 29.40 -6.74 3.86
C PRO A 180 28.83 -5.37 4.27
N PHE A 181 27.56 -5.08 3.97
CA PHE A 181 26.97 -3.78 4.25
C PHE A 181 26.44 -3.73 5.69
N PRO A 182 26.87 -2.74 6.51
CA PRO A 182 26.22 -2.48 7.79
C PRO A 182 24.73 -2.22 7.57
N LYS A 183 23.89 -2.91 8.33
CA LYS A 183 22.43 -2.78 8.25
C LYS A 183 21.81 -2.74 9.63
N PRO A 184 20.63 -2.10 9.77
CA PRO A 184 19.79 -2.30 10.94
C PRO A 184 19.21 -3.71 10.95
N CYS A 185 18.87 -4.20 12.14
CA CYS A 185 18.37 -5.56 12.34
C CYS A 185 17.00 -5.83 11.69
N TYR A 186 16.18 -4.82 11.40
CA TYR A 186 14.93 -5.03 10.68
C TYR A 186 15.13 -5.60 9.26
N LEU A 187 16.32 -5.39 8.67
CA LEU A 187 16.71 -5.93 7.36
C LEU A 187 17.33 -7.34 7.43
N PHE A 188 17.44 -7.92 8.62
CA PHE A 188 17.83 -9.32 8.77
C PHE A 188 16.78 -10.25 8.16
N ALA A 189 17.23 -11.27 7.45
CA ALA A 189 16.40 -12.37 7.00
C ALA A 189 17.06 -13.73 7.23
N LEU A 190 16.24 -14.72 7.56
CA LEU A 190 16.59 -16.13 7.55
C LEU A 190 15.45 -16.93 6.92
N VAL A 191 15.78 -17.85 6.02
CA VAL A 191 14.84 -18.81 5.45
C VAL A 191 15.43 -20.21 5.47
N ALA A 192 14.63 -21.20 5.90
CA ALA A 192 14.99 -22.62 5.88
C ALA A 192 13.83 -23.44 5.30
N GLY A 193 14.08 -24.26 4.28
CA GLY A 193 12.99 -25.03 3.63
C GLY A 193 13.44 -25.88 2.45
N ASP A 194 12.47 -26.56 1.84
CA ASP A 194 12.62 -27.26 0.58
C ASP A 194 11.83 -26.56 -0.53
N PHE A 195 12.55 -26.09 -1.56
CA PHE A 195 12.00 -25.22 -2.59
C PHE A 195 12.38 -25.71 -3.97
N ASP A 196 11.51 -25.41 -4.94
CA ASP A 196 12.01 -25.25 -6.31
C ASP A 196 12.65 -23.86 -6.46
N VAL A 197 13.64 -23.76 -7.35
CA VAL A 197 14.40 -22.52 -7.54
C VAL A 197 14.49 -22.18 -9.01
N LEU A 198 13.89 -21.05 -9.41
CA LEU A 198 14.12 -20.43 -10.71
C LEU A 198 15.40 -19.60 -10.62
N ARG A 199 16.39 -19.94 -11.47
CA ARG A 199 17.70 -19.29 -11.51
C ARG A 199 17.85 -18.53 -12.83
N ASP A 200 18.32 -17.30 -12.75
CA ASP A 200 18.61 -16.45 -13.90
C ASP A 200 19.79 -15.50 -13.56
N THR A 201 20.12 -14.60 -14.47
CA THR A 201 21.20 -13.62 -14.30
C THR A 201 20.78 -12.23 -14.79
N PHE A 202 21.38 -11.20 -14.21
CA PHE A 202 21.31 -9.84 -14.71
C PHE A 202 22.74 -9.25 -14.76
N THR A 203 23.12 -8.66 -15.87
CA THR A 203 24.39 -7.94 -15.98
C THR A 203 24.12 -6.45 -15.86
N THR A 204 24.71 -5.81 -14.85
CA THR A 204 24.54 -4.38 -14.64
C THR A 204 25.21 -3.57 -15.76
N ARG A 205 24.86 -2.28 -15.86
CA ARG A 205 25.45 -1.34 -16.82
C ARG A 205 26.98 -1.26 -16.72
N SER A 206 27.57 -1.40 -15.54
CA SER A 206 29.02 -1.44 -15.32
C SER A 206 29.67 -2.81 -15.60
N GLY A 207 28.87 -3.86 -15.81
CA GLY A 207 29.33 -5.20 -16.16
C GLY A 207 29.38 -6.20 -14.99
N ARG A 208 28.81 -5.88 -13.82
CA ARG A 208 28.66 -6.86 -12.73
C ARG A 208 27.60 -7.88 -13.12
N GLU A 209 27.94 -9.16 -13.07
CA GLU A 209 26.97 -10.25 -13.19
C GLU A 209 26.36 -10.53 -11.82
N VAL A 210 25.02 -10.48 -11.73
CA VAL A 210 24.24 -10.74 -10.52
C VAL A 210 23.46 -12.03 -10.72
N ALA A 211 23.63 -12.99 -9.82
CA ALA A 211 22.81 -14.20 -9.81
C ALA A 211 21.42 -13.90 -9.24
N LEU A 212 20.37 -14.28 -9.95
CA LEU A 212 18.98 -14.12 -9.52
C LEU A 212 18.42 -15.48 -9.12
N GLU A 213 17.90 -15.59 -7.90
CA GLU A 213 17.39 -16.85 -7.36
C GLU A 213 15.99 -16.62 -6.76
N LEU A 214 14.96 -17.19 -7.41
CA LEU A 214 13.58 -17.11 -6.94
C LEU A 214 13.14 -18.47 -6.41
N TYR A 215 12.93 -18.54 -5.09
CA TYR A 215 12.56 -19.72 -4.32
C TYR A 215 11.04 -19.77 -4.14
N VAL A 216 10.44 -20.88 -4.52
CA VAL A 216 8.99 -21.12 -4.42
C VAL A 216 8.75 -22.53 -3.90
N ASP A 217 7.59 -22.75 -3.25
CA ASP A 217 7.18 -24.09 -2.85
C ASP A 217 7.20 -25.07 -4.04
N ARG A 218 7.53 -26.33 -3.76
CA ARG A 218 7.62 -27.40 -4.77
C ARG A 218 6.37 -27.44 -5.66
N GLY A 219 6.59 -27.44 -6.98
CA GLY A 219 5.52 -27.48 -7.99
C GLY A 219 5.06 -26.12 -8.50
N ASN A 220 5.59 -24.99 -7.99
CA ASN A 220 5.20 -23.64 -8.41
C ASN A 220 6.16 -22.97 -9.43
N LEU A 221 7.16 -23.68 -9.98
CA LEU A 221 8.12 -23.10 -10.94
C LEU A 221 7.46 -22.51 -12.18
N ASP A 222 6.33 -23.04 -12.62
CA ASP A 222 5.60 -22.57 -13.78
C ASP A 222 4.86 -21.24 -13.53
N ARG A 223 4.79 -20.79 -12.27
CA ARG A 223 4.20 -19.50 -11.85
C ARG A 223 5.24 -18.42 -11.51
N ALA A 224 6.51 -18.78 -11.45
CA ALA A 224 7.64 -17.90 -11.11
C ALA A 224 8.17 -16.96 -12.23
N PRO A 225 8.05 -17.27 -13.55
CA PRO A 225 8.78 -16.52 -14.58
C PRO A 225 8.43 -15.03 -14.70
N TRP A 226 7.20 -14.64 -14.39
CA TRP A 226 6.80 -13.24 -14.43
C TRP A 226 7.53 -12.42 -13.38
N ALA A 227 7.57 -12.87 -12.12
CA ALA A 227 8.30 -12.18 -11.06
C ALA A 227 9.80 -12.03 -11.36
N MET A 228 10.42 -13.06 -11.95
CA MET A 228 11.82 -12.97 -12.42
C MET A 228 11.99 -11.94 -13.56
N THR A 229 11.01 -11.84 -14.45
CA THR A 229 11.00 -10.84 -15.52
C THR A 229 10.84 -9.44 -14.94
N SER A 230 9.91 -9.23 -14.02
CA SER A 230 9.71 -7.99 -13.30
C SER A 230 10.97 -7.57 -12.54
N LEU A 231 11.68 -8.49 -11.87
CA LEU A 231 12.92 -8.18 -11.17
C LEU A 231 13.98 -7.60 -12.12
N LYS A 232 14.19 -8.23 -13.29
CA LYS A 232 15.12 -7.73 -14.31
C LYS A 232 14.69 -6.38 -14.88
N ASN A 233 13.38 -6.17 -15.06
CA ASN A 233 12.82 -4.89 -15.49
C ASN A 233 13.10 -3.79 -14.45
N SER A 234 12.88 -4.08 -13.16
CA SER A 234 13.17 -3.17 -12.05
C SER A 234 14.64 -2.81 -11.97
N MET A 235 15.53 -3.81 -12.04
CA MET A 235 16.98 -3.60 -12.12
C MET A 235 17.34 -2.67 -13.27
N LYS A 236 16.78 -2.92 -14.46
CA LYS A 236 17.11 -2.14 -15.64
C LYS A 236 16.56 -0.71 -15.59
N TRP A 237 15.35 -0.55 -15.09
CA TRP A 237 14.71 0.76 -15.00
C TRP A 237 15.44 1.65 -14.00
N ASP A 238 15.88 1.11 -12.86
CA ASP A 238 16.58 1.91 -11.84
C ASP A 238 17.94 2.42 -12.35
N GLU A 239 18.66 1.61 -13.13
CA GLU A 239 19.87 2.05 -13.85
C GLU A 239 19.57 3.17 -14.85
N THR A 240 18.42 3.10 -15.51
CA THR A 240 18.06 4.00 -16.61
C THR A 240 17.52 5.32 -16.10
N ARG A 241 16.66 5.30 -15.09
CA ARG A 241 15.96 6.47 -14.56
C ARG A 241 16.71 7.16 -13.43
N PHE A 242 17.26 6.39 -12.48
CA PHE A 242 17.95 6.92 -11.29
C PHE A 242 19.48 6.74 -11.33
N GLY A 243 20.00 5.92 -12.25
CA GLY A 243 21.44 5.65 -12.35
C GLY A 243 21.96 4.72 -11.25
N LEU A 244 21.09 3.86 -10.72
CA LEU A 244 21.38 3.02 -9.56
C LEU A 244 21.56 1.55 -9.98
N GLU A 245 22.72 0.97 -9.65
CA GLU A 245 23.01 -0.44 -9.88
C GLU A 245 22.85 -1.26 -8.60
N TYR A 246 22.63 -2.56 -8.74
CA TYR A 246 22.62 -3.48 -7.61
C TYR A 246 24.04 -3.68 -7.03
N ASP A 247 24.13 -3.79 -5.71
CA ASP A 247 25.38 -3.66 -4.97
C ASP A 247 25.95 -4.98 -4.40
N LEU A 248 25.24 -6.10 -4.52
CA LEU A 248 25.69 -7.45 -4.16
C LEU A 248 25.81 -8.39 -5.37
N ASP A 249 26.21 -9.65 -5.12
CA ASP A 249 26.48 -10.66 -6.15
C ASP A 249 25.29 -11.61 -6.40
N ILE A 250 24.35 -11.70 -5.44
CA ILE A 250 23.16 -12.55 -5.53
C ILE A 250 21.94 -11.75 -5.06
N TYR A 251 20.85 -11.83 -5.80
CA TYR A 251 19.53 -11.33 -5.40
C TYR A 251 18.59 -12.52 -5.21
N MET A 252 18.20 -12.79 -3.98
CA MET A 252 17.30 -13.89 -3.64
C MET A 252 15.90 -13.36 -3.31
N ILE A 253 14.86 -14.03 -3.81
CA ILE A 253 13.47 -13.80 -3.44
C ILE A 253 12.88 -15.13 -2.97
N VAL A 254 12.18 -15.13 -1.84
CA VAL A 254 11.45 -16.30 -1.34
C VAL A 254 9.96 -15.98 -1.27
N ALA A 255 9.13 -16.74 -1.98
CA ALA A 255 7.68 -16.66 -1.88
C ALA A 255 7.18 -17.55 -0.72
N VAL A 256 6.42 -16.97 0.21
CA VAL A 256 5.81 -17.66 1.34
C VAL A 256 4.31 -17.38 1.44
N ASP A 257 3.54 -18.41 1.81
CA ASP A 257 2.07 -18.35 1.85
C ASP A 257 1.51 -17.67 3.11
N PHE A 258 2.29 -17.65 4.20
CA PHE A 258 1.91 -17.04 5.48
C PHE A 258 2.77 -15.79 5.72
N PHE A 259 2.22 -14.62 5.37
CA PHE A 259 2.93 -13.35 5.51
C PHE A 259 1.95 -12.22 5.86
N ASN A 260 2.25 -11.45 6.92
CA ASN A 260 1.42 -10.32 7.31
C ASN A 260 1.53 -9.17 6.30
N MET A 261 2.72 -8.84 5.83
CA MET A 261 2.94 -7.71 4.93
C MET A 261 2.73 -8.12 3.46
N GLY A 262 3.07 -7.23 2.53
CA GLY A 262 3.04 -7.56 1.11
C GLY A 262 4.31 -8.31 0.71
N ALA A 263 5.44 -7.64 0.87
CA ALA A 263 6.76 -8.21 0.80
C ALA A 263 7.67 -7.45 1.78
N MET A 264 8.96 -7.76 1.79
CA MET A 264 9.94 -7.15 2.68
C MET A 264 11.30 -7.03 1.99
N GLU A 265 11.97 -5.89 2.20
CA GLU A 265 13.16 -5.46 1.47
C GLU A 265 14.49 -6.04 1.99
N ASN A 266 14.47 -7.16 2.73
CA ASN A 266 15.66 -7.64 3.46
C ASN A 266 16.85 -7.77 2.50
N LYS A 267 18.01 -7.21 2.90
CA LYS A 267 19.14 -6.97 2.00
C LYS A 267 19.61 -8.25 1.28
N GLY A 268 19.33 -8.34 -0.02
CA GLY A 268 19.69 -9.47 -0.89
C GLY A 268 18.93 -10.78 -0.66
N LEU A 269 17.96 -10.81 0.25
CA LEU A 269 17.09 -11.97 0.53
C LEU A 269 15.68 -11.50 0.84
N ASN A 270 14.96 -11.02 -0.16
CA ASN A 270 13.60 -10.55 0.06
C ASN A 270 12.65 -11.70 0.35
N VAL A 271 11.71 -11.47 1.28
CA VAL A 271 10.64 -12.41 1.59
C VAL A 271 9.32 -11.80 1.12
N PHE A 272 8.60 -12.53 0.28
CA PHE A 272 7.38 -12.07 -0.37
C PHE A 272 6.20 -12.93 0.04
N ASN A 273 5.04 -12.31 0.25
CA ASN A 273 3.77 -13.03 0.19
C ASN A 273 3.61 -13.62 -1.23
N SER A 274 3.28 -14.90 -1.34
CA SER A 274 3.11 -15.61 -2.63
C SER A 274 2.17 -14.90 -3.61
N LYS A 275 1.20 -14.11 -3.10
CA LYS A 275 0.31 -13.26 -3.90
C LYS A 275 1.06 -12.33 -4.86
N TYR A 276 2.23 -11.83 -4.45
CA TYR A 276 3.04 -10.87 -5.23
C TYR A 276 4.22 -11.54 -5.95
N VAL A 277 4.13 -12.86 -6.19
CA VAL A 277 5.11 -13.61 -6.98
C VAL A 277 4.45 -14.53 -8.00
N LEU A 278 3.48 -15.35 -7.57
CA LEU A 278 3.03 -16.51 -8.32
C LEU A 278 1.92 -16.18 -9.33
N ALA A 279 2.26 -16.14 -10.62
CA ALA A 279 1.30 -15.87 -11.70
C ALA A 279 1.40 -16.84 -12.89
N ARG A 280 0.23 -17.34 -13.32
CA ARG A 280 0.01 -18.03 -14.59
C ARG A 280 -1.29 -17.50 -15.19
N THR A 281 -1.45 -17.54 -16.50
CA THR A 281 -2.55 -16.85 -17.22
C THR A 281 -3.95 -17.33 -16.81
N ASP A 282 -4.07 -18.58 -16.36
CA ASP A 282 -5.30 -19.21 -15.86
C ASP A 282 -5.53 -19.01 -14.36
N THR A 283 -4.58 -18.45 -13.60
CA THR A 283 -4.69 -18.24 -12.14
C THR A 283 -4.59 -16.77 -11.72
N ALA A 284 -3.89 -15.95 -12.50
CA ALA A 284 -3.61 -14.55 -12.23
C ALA A 284 -4.29 -13.64 -13.27
N THR A 285 -4.88 -12.56 -12.79
CA THR A 285 -5.45 -11.49 -13.61
C THR A 285 -4.38 -10.49 -14.03
N ASP A 286 -4.68 -9.63 -14.98
CA ASP A 286 -3.78 -8.52 -15.37
C ASP A 286 -3.42 -7.64 -14.17
N LYS A 287 -4.39 -7.42 -13.27
CA LYS A 287 -4.13 -6.69 -12.03
C LYS A 287 -3.10 -7.42 -11.17
N ASP A 288 -3.16 -8.74 -11.06
CA ASP A 288 -2.16 -9.50 -10.31
C ASP A 288 -0.78 -9.39 -10.98
N TYR A 289 -0.69 -9.48 -12.32
CA TYR A 289 0.58 -9.29 -13.05
C TYR A 289 1.19 -7.90 -12.78
N LEU A 290 0.39 -6.84 -12.84
CA LEU A 290 0.85 -5.46 -12.57
C LEU A 290 1.16 -5.24 -11.08
N ASP A 291 0.40 -5.84 -10.17
CA ASP A 291 0.69 -5.79 -8.73
C ASP A 291 2.00 -6.53 -8.40
N ILE A 292 2.29 -7.67 -9.05
CA ILE A 292 3.58 -8.37 -8.95
C ILE A 292 4.70 -7.47 -9.47
N GLU A 293 4.54 -6.85 -10.65
CA GLU A 293 5.54 -5.95 -11.21
C GLU A 293 5.85 -4.79 -10.25
N ARG A 294 4.80 -4.13 -9.74
CA ARG A 294 4.94 -3.01 -8.81
C ARG A 294 5.64 -3.42 -7.52
N VAL A 295 5.22 -4.52 -6.88
CA VAL A 295 5.79 -4.94 -5.58
C VAL A 295 7.22 -5.48 -5.76
N ILE A 296 7.51 -6.24 -6.82
CA ILE A 296 8.90 -6.64 -7.14
C ILE A 296 9.78 -5.42 -7.38
N GLY A 297 9.28 -4.40 -8.09
CA GLY A 297 9.94 -3.11 -8.22
C GLY A 297 10.18 -2.43 -6.89
N HIS A 298 9.13 -2.27 -6.09
CA HIS A 298 9.17 -1.65 -4.77
C HIS A 298 10.30 -2.21 -3.88
N GLU A 299 10.31 -3.53 -3.68
CA GLU A 299 11.34 -4.16 -2.83
C GLU A 299 12.75 -4.06 -3.43
N TYR A 300 12.87 -4.04 -4.76
CA TYR A 300 14.15 -3.80 -5.43
C TYR A 300 14.65 -2.36 -5.20
N PHE A 301 13.76 -1.37 -5.32
CA PHE A 301 14.12 0.05 -5.17
C PHE A 301 14.55 0.41 -3.75
N HIS A 302 13.99 -0.26 -2.73
CA HIS A 302 14.42 -0.16 -1.34
C HIS A 302 15.91 -0.50 -1.14
N ASN A 303 16.54 -1.27 -2.05
CA ASN A 303 17.98 -1.53 -1.99
C ASN A 303 18.81 -0.25 -1.84
N TRP A 304 18.33 0.85 -2.42
CA TRP A 304 18.90 2.19 -2.25
C TRP A 304 18.12 3.05 -1.24
N THR A 305 16.80 3.15 -1.38
CA THR A 305 15.94 4.02 -0.54
C THR A 305 15.27 3.24 0.59
N GLY A 306 16.08 2.77 1.54
CA GLY A 306 15.65 1.95 2.67
C GLY A 306 16.82 1.16 3.25
N ASN A 307 17.65 0.59 2.38
CA ASN A 307 18.76 -0.27 2.80
C ASN A 307 20.09 0.49 2.86
N ARG A 308 20.53 1.07 1.73
CA ARG A 308 21.80 1.81 1.67
C ARG A 308 21.74 3.14 2.41
N VAL A 309 20.59 3.81 2.34
CA VAL A 309 20.22 4.85 3.30
C VAL A 309 18.96 4.40 4.01
N THR A 310 19.03 4.21 5.32
CA THR A 310 17.92 3.73 6.16
C THR A 310 17.33 4.83 7.02
N CYS A 311 16.30 4.51 7.80
CA CYS A 311 15.65 5.41 8.75
C CYS A 311 16.44 5.52 10.06
N ARG A 312 16.66 6.73 10.56
CA ARG A 312 17.26 6.98 11.89
C ARG A 312 16.39 6.46 13.03
N ASP A 313 15.09 6.62 12.89
CA ASP A 313 14.07 6.16 13.84
C ASP A 313 12.78 5.89 13.08
N TRP A 314 11.87 5.13 13.69
CA TRP A 314 10.65 4.69 13.02
C TRP A 314 9.67 5.82 12.67
N PHE A 315 9.78 6.98 13.32
CA PHE A 315 8.98 8.13 12.90
C PHE A 315 9.36 8.60 11.48
N GLN A 316 10.58 8.29 11.02
CA GLN A 316 11.06 8.61 9.69
C GLN A 316 10.59 7.61 8.61
N LEU A 317 9.65 6.70 8.89
CA LEU A 317 9.26 5.63 7.96
C LEU A 317 8.91 6.14 6.54
N SER A 318 8.22 7.28 6.43
CA SER A 318 7.90 7.89 5.13
C SER A 318 9.13 8.32 4.31
N LEU A 319 10.32 8.42 4.90
CA LEU A 319 11.58 8.63 4.17
C LEU A 319 11.82 7.48 3.19
N LYS A 320 11.74 6.24 3.66
CA LYS A 320 11.90 5.06 2.80
C LYS A 320 10.61 4.76 2.03
N GLU A 321 9.46 4.79 2.70
CA GLU A 321 8.21 4.35 2.10
C GLU A 321 7.64 5.33 1.08
N GLY A 322 7.50 6.61 1.44
CA GLY A 322 6.98 7.61 0.51
C GLY A 322 7.86 7.74 -0.74
N LEU A 323 9.17 7.67 -0.57
CA LEU A 323 10.13 7.71 -1.68
C LEU A 323 10.10 6.43 -2.53
N THR A 324 10.00 5.26 -1.92
CA THR A 324 10.00 3.99 -2.65
C THR A 324 8.68 3.72 -3.35
N VAL A 325 7.54 4.09 -2.73
CA VAL A 325 6.24 4.13 -3.41
C VAL A 325 6.27 5.09 -4.59
N PHE A 326 6.81 6.30 -4.44
CA PHE A 326 6.98 7.20 -5.59
C PHE A 326 7.77 6.55 -6.73
N ARG A 327 8.85 5.83 -6.41
CA ARG A 327 9.67 5.11 -7.40
C ARG A 327 8.90 3.95 -8.06
N ASP A 328 8.15 3.15 -7.31
CA ASP A 328 7.35 2.06 -7.88
C ASP A 328 6.22 2.57 -8.79
N GLN A 329 5.63 3.72 -8.44
CA GLN A 329 4.62 4.37 -9.25
C GLN A 329 5.22 4.93 -10.54
N GLU A 330 6.41 5.52 -10.49
CA GLU A 330 7.12 6.00 -11.68
C GLU A 330 7.58 4.83 -12.57
N PHE A 331 8.04 3.74 -11.99
CA PHE A 331 8.39 2.51 -12.70
C PHE A 331 7.20 1.94 -13.47
N SER A 332 6.09 1.71 -12.77
CA SER A 332 4.85 1.18 -13.38
C SER A 332 4.28 2.14 -14.44
N SER A 333 4.47 3.44 -14.26
CA SER A 333 4.04 4.48 -15.19
C SER A 333 4.93 4.59 -16.44
N ASP A 334 6.23 4.35 -16.31
CA ASP A 334 7.19 4.38 -17.43
C ASP A 334 7.10 3.13 -18.30
N LEU A 335 6.86 1.96 -17.71
CA LEU A 335 6.70 0.71 -18.45
C LEU A 335 5.29 0.57 -19.04
N GLY A 336 4.28 0.97 -18.26
CA GLY A 336 2.87 0.81 -18.60
C GLY A 336 2.17 2.10 -18.99
N SER A 337 0.91 2.22 -18.57
CA SER A 337 0.11 3.43 -18.79
C SER A 337 0.26 4.39 -17.63
N ARG A 338 1.00 5.48 -17.84
CA ARG A 338 1.13 6.58 -16.86
C ARG A 338 -0.21 7.14 -16.41
N ALA A 339 -1.15 7.32 -17.34
CA ALA A 339 -2.49 7.84 -17.04
C ALA A 339 -3.26 6.89 -16.11
N VAL A 340 -3.30 5.60 -16.43
CA VAL A 340 -4.02 4.59 -15.61
C VAL A 340 -3.40 4.44 -14.22
N ASN A 341 -2.06 4.41 -14.13
CA ASN A 341 -1.37 4.38 -12.84
C ASN A 341 -1.72 5.63 -12.02
N ARG A 342 -1.63 6.83 -12.62
CA ARG A 342 -1.96 8.07 -11.93
C ARG A 342 -3.42 8.09 -11.46
N ILE A 343 -4.37 7.69 -12.31
CA ILE A 343 -5.78 7.58 -11.97
C ILE A 343 -5.99 6.67 -10.76
N ASN A 344 -5.42 5.46 -10.78
CA ASN A 344 -5.61 4.49 -9.71
C ASN A 344 -4.97 4.93 -8.38
N ASN A 345 -3.79 5.55 -8.43
CA ASN A 345 -3.16 6.14 -7.24
C ASN A 345 -4.02 7.27 -6.65
N VAL A 346 -4.63 8.10 -7.51
CA VAL A 346 -5.56 9.16 -7.06
C VAL A 346 -6.87 8.58 -6.51
N ARG A 347 -7.40 7.47 -7.06
CA ARG A 347 -8.54 6.76 -6.46
C ARG A 347 -8.21 6.28 -5.04
N THR A 348 -7.03 5.69 -4.83
CA THR A 348 -6.54 5.28 -3.50
C THR A 348 -6.44 6.47 -2.55
N MET A 349 -5.84 7.58 -2.99
CA MET A 349 -5.74 8.80 -2.20
C MET A 349 -7.10 9.35 -1.80
N ARG A 350 -8.00 9.57 -2.77
CA ARG A 350 -9.30 10.21 -2.54
C ARG A 350 -10.29 9.32 -1.81
N GLY A 351 -10.27 8.01 -2.05
CA GLY A 351 -11.25 7.07 -1.49
C GLY A 351 -10.83 6.43 -0.18
N LEU A 352 -9.52 6.27 0.07
CA LEU A 352 -9.01 5.55 1.24
C LEU A 352 -8.15 6.44 2.14
N GLN A 353 -7.13 7.10 1.58
CA GLN A 353 -6.21 7.92 2.38
C GLN A 353 -6.90 9.15 2.99
N PHE A 354 -7.74 9.86 2.22
CA PHE A 354 -8.54 10.98 2.76
C PHE A 354 -9.46 10.56 3.90
N ALA A 355 -9.98 9.33 3.84
CA ALA A 355 -10.82 8.78 4.90
C ALA A 355 -10.00 8.49 6.17
N GLU A 356 -8.75 8.07 6.04
CA GLU A 356 -7.80 7.88 7.14
C GLU A 356 -7.37 9.22 7.77
N ASP A 357 -7.06 10.22 6.95
CA ASP A 357 -6.68 11.59 7.37
C ASP A 357 -7.84 12.36 8.06
N ALA A 358 -9.08 11.88 7.90
CA ALA A 358 -10.26 12.38 8.58
C ALA A 358 -10.72 11.49 9.75
N SER A 359 -9.97 10.43 10.06
CA SER A 359 -10.30 9.45 11.11
C SER A 359 -9.63 9.78 12.46
N PRO A 360 -9.98 9.07 13.54
CA PRO A 360 -9.25 9.17 14.80
C PRO A 360 -7.77 8.74 14.72
N MET A 361 -7.38 8.01 13.67
CA MET A 361 -6.00 7.62 13.40
C MET A 361 -5.23 8.63 12.53
N ALA A 362 -5.79 9.81 12.24
CA ALA A 362 -5.11 10.82 11.43
C ALA A 362 -3.77 11.25 12.05
N HIS A 363 -2.69 11.09 11.30
CA HIS A 363 -1.33 11.46 11.69
C HIS A 363 -0.59 12.12 10.51
N PRO A 364 0.45 12.93 10.72
CA PRO A 364 1.28 13.43 9.62
C PRO A 364 2.08 12.28 8.98
N ILE A 365 2.61 12.47 7.77
CA ILE A 365 3.42 11.43 7.09
C ILE A 365 4.69 11.08 7.88
N ARG A 366 5.17 11.98 8.75
CA ARG A 366 6.17 11.73 9.79
C ARG A 366 5.48 11.86 11.16
N PRO A 367 4.97 10.77 11.74
CA PRO A 367 4.21 10.81 13.00
C PRO A 367 4.97 11.47 14.15
N ASP A 368 4.24 12.05 15.10
CA ASP A 368 4.83 12.68 16.31
C ASP A 368 4.72 11.79 17.55
N MET A 369 3.77 10.85 17.55
CA MET A 369 3.44 9.95 18.65
C MET A 369 3.02 8.59 18.09
N VAL A 370 3.57 7.52 18.65
CA VAL A 370 3.30 6.12 18.26
C VAL A 370 3.20 5.27 19.52
N ILE A 371 2.18 4.41 19.64
CA ILE A 371 2.15 3.36 20.67
C ILE A 371 2.69 2.05 20.07
N GLU A 372 2.07 1.58 18.99
CA GLU A 372 2.49 0.38 18.26
C GLU A 372 2.97 0.78 16.85
N MET A 373 4.24 0.53 16.53
CA MET A 373 4.80 1.00 15.25
C MET A 373 4.20 0.27 14.05
N ASN A 374 3.80 -0.99 14.22
CA ASN A 374 3.13 -1.76 13.18
C ASN A 374 1.79 -1.13 12.73
N ASN A 375 1.17 -0.27 13.57
CA ASN A 375 -0.02 0.49 13.19
C ASN A 375 0.23 1.62 12.18
N PHE A 376 1.48 2.02 11.95
CA PHE A 376 1.85 3.17 11.12
C PHE A 376 2.33 2.78 9.71
N TYR A 377 2.17 1.51 9.32
CA TYR A 377 2.22 1.04 7.94
C TYR A 377 0.93 1.41 7.19
N THR A 378 0.70 2.71 7.04
CA THR A 378 -0.60 3.30 6.67
C THR A 378 -0.59 3.91 5.28
N LEU A 379 -1.80 4.17 4.75
CA LEU A 379 -1.96 4.90 3.49
C LEU A 379 -1.35 6.31 3.57
N THR A 380 -1.33 6.90 4.75
CA THR A 380 -0.72 8.21 4.97
C THR A 380 0.80 8.17 4.89
N VAL A 381 1.47 7.18 5.49
CA VAL A 381 2.94 7.07 5.39
C VAL A 381 3.39 6.70 3.97
N TYR A 382 2.65 5.79 3.31
CA TYR A 382 2.98 5.26 1.99
C TYR A 382 2.52 6.19 0.86
N GLU A 383 1.21 6.30 0.67
CA GLU A 383 0.62 6.94 -0.51
C GLU A 383 0.67 8.46 -0.42
N LYS A 384 0.27 9.05 0.72
CA LYS A 384 0.43 10.50 0.91
C LYS A 384 1.91 10.89 0.99
N GLY A 385 2.76 10.02 1.56
CA GLY A 385 4.21 10.15 1.48
C GLY A 385 4.69 10.29 0.03
N ALA A 386 4.27 9.39 -0.86
CA ALA A 386 4.60 9.45 -2.29
C ALA A 386 4.06 10.70 -2.99
N GLU A 387 2.85 11.16 -2.65
CA GLU A 387 2.32 12.43 -3.17
C GLU A 387 3.15 13.64 -2.72
N VAL A 388 3.72 13.62 -1.51
CA VAL A 388 4.66 14.65 -1.05
C VAL A 388 5.98 14.61 -1.83
N ILE A 389 6.50 13.42 -2.12
CA ILE A 389 7.68 13.28 -3.00
C ILE A 389 7.37 13.74 -4.44
N ARG A 390 6.18 13.43 -4.96
CA ARG A 390 5.70 13.87 -6.28
C ARG A 390 5.52 15.39 -6.34
N MET A 391 5.10 16.04 -5.25
CA MET A 391 5.07 17.50 -5.16
C MET A 391 6.48 18.10 -5.21
N LEU A 392 7.48 17.51 -4.52
CA LEU A 392 8.88 17.92 -4.65
C LEU A 392 9.35 17.78 -6.11
N HIS A 393 9.07 16.65 -6.73
CA HIS A 393 9.37 16.42 -8.15
C HIS A 393 8.71 17.47 -9.06
N THR A 394 7.46 17.82 -8.80
CA THR A 394 6.71 18.84 -9.54
C THR A 394 7.33 20.24 -9.40
N LEU A 395 7.79 20.61 -8.20
CA LEU A 395 8.42 21.90 -7.93
C LEU A 395 9.83 22.00 -8.53
N LEU A 396 10.59 20.90 -8.52
CA LEU A 396 12.00 20.88 -8.94
C LEU A 396 12.16 20.58 -10.44
N GLY A 397 11.23 19.81 -11.01
CA GLY A 397 11.39 19.11 -12.28
C GLY A 397 12.37 17.93 -12.19
N GLU A 398 12.27 16.99 -13.14
CA GLU A 398 13.07 15.76 -13.17
C GLU A 398 14.56 16.00 -12.98
N ALA A 399 15.14 16.95 -13.72
CA ALA A 399 16.59 17.17 -13.70
C ALA A 399 17.13 17.60 -12.34
N ASN A 400 16.42 18.46 -11.60
CA ASN A 400 16.86 18.89 -10.28
C ASN A 400 16.48 17.87 -9.21
N PHE A 401 15.36 17.15 -9.38
CA PHE A 401 15.01 16.04 -8.50
C PHE A 401 16.10 14.96 -8.53
N GLN A 402 16.59 14.57 -9.72
CA GLN A 402 17.68 13.60 -9.84
C GLN A 402 19.00 14.10 -9.24
N LYS A 403 19.32 15.41 -9.36
CA LYS A 403 20.48 15.99 -8.64
C LYS A 403 20.31 15.91 -7.12
N GLY A 404 19.10 16.14 -6.63
CA GLY A 404 18.77 15.99 -5.20
C GLY A 404 18.93 14.55 -4.73
N MET A 405 18.48 13.57 -5.52
CA MET A 405 18.72 12.14 -5.25
C MET A 405 20.23 11.82 -5.19
N GLN A 406 21.01 12.31 -6.17
CA GLN A 406 22.47 12.12 -6.19
C GLN A 406 23.13 12.71 -4.95
N LEU A 407 22.79 13.94 -4.58
CA LEU A 407 23.33 14.60 -3.39
C LEU A 407 22.90 13.90 -2.09
N TYR A 408 21.67 13.38 -2.04
CA TYR A 408 21.18 12.61 -0.91
C TYR A 408 22.01 11.34 -0.69
N PHE A 409 22.24 10.55 -1.75
CA PHE A 409 23.10 9.37 -1.65
C PHE A 409 24.57 9.73 -1.36
N GLU A 410 25.11 10.78 -1.98
CA GLU A 410 26.48 11.25 -1.70
C GLU A 410 26.70 11.57 -0.21
N ARG A 411 25.69 12.16 0.45
CA ARG A 411 25.77 12.55 1.86
C ARG A 411 25.48 11.42 2.85
N HIS A 412 24.58 10.51 2.50
CA HIS A 412 23.93 9.63 3.49
C HIS A 412 24.10 8.13 3.22
N ASP A 413 24.77 7.72 2.15
CA ASP A 413 25.07 6.31 1.89
C ASP A 413 25.81 5.65 3.08
N GLY A 414 25.32 4.48 3.50
CA GLY A 414 25.82 3.73 4.65
C GLY A 414 25.38 4.29 6.01
N SER A 415 24.35 5.15 6.05
CA SER A 415 23.85 5.79 7.27
C SER A 415 22.35 5.63 7.48
N ALA A 416 21.88 6.01 8.67
CA ALA A 416 20.48 6.14 9.03
C ALA A 416 20.09 7.63 9.06
N ALA A 417 19.22 8.06 8.15
CA ALA A 417 18.88 9.46 7.89
C ALA A 417 17.44 9.82 8.29
N THR A 418 17.07 11.09 8.13
CA THR A 418 15.74 11.63 8.45
C THR A 418 15.02 12.19 7.23
N CYS A 419 13.70 12.43 7.34
CA CYS A 419 12.95 13.12 6.29
C CYS A 419 13.51 14.52 5.99
N ASP A 420 14.03 15.21 7.01
CA ASP A 420 14.56 16.58 6.85
C ASP A 420 15.88 16.56 6.05
N ASP A 421 16.72 15.53 6.23
CA ASP A 421 17.95 15.34 5.45
C ASP A 421 17.66 15.20 3.95
N PHE A 422 16.62 14.42 3.61
CA PHE A 422 16.19 14.25 2.23
C PHE A 422 15.70 15.56 1.61
N VAL A 423 14.83 16.29 2.32
CA VAL A 423 14.34 17.60 1.83
C VAL A 423 15.49 18.60 1.71
N GLN A 424 16.47 18.57 2.62
CA GLN A 424 17.65 19.43 2.55
C GLN A 424 18.52 19.12 1.34
N ALA A 425 18.74 17.84 1.01
CA ALA A 425 19.47 17.46 -0.20
C ALA A 425 18.75 17.93 -1.49
N MET A 426 17.42 17.84 -1.53
CA MET A 426 16.61 18.36 -2.62
C MET A 426 16.72 19.89 -2.75
N GLU A 427 16.64 20.61 -1.62
CA GLU A 427 16.79 22.07 -1.56
C GLU A 427 18.18 22.52 -2.01
N ASP A 428 19.23 21.93 -1.45
CA ASP A 428 20.62 22.31 -1.74
C ASP A 428 21.01 22.05 -3.19
N ALA A 429 20.56 20.93 -3.77
CA ALA A 429 20.88 20.57 -5.15
C ALA A 429 20.11 21.40 -6.19
N SER A 430 18.92 21.88 -5.84
CA SER A 430 18.02 22.59 -6.76
C SER A 430 18.06 24.11 -6.60
N ASN A 431 18.46 24.61 -5.43
CA ASN A 431 18.30 26.01 -4.99
C ASN A 431 16.83 26.48 -4.91
N VAL A 432 15.87 25.55 -4.86
CA VAL A 432 14.45 25.85 -4.59
C VAL A 432 14.25 25.86 -3.08
N ASP A 433 13.72 26.94 -2.52
CA ASP A 433 13.40 27.01 -1.09
C ASP A 433 12.23 26.07 -0.74
N LEU A 434 12.51 25.09 0.12
CA LEU A 434 11.57 24.09 0.60
C LEU A 434 11.25 24.29 2.10
N SER A 435 11.64 25.43 2.69
CA SER A 435 11.43 25.70 4.13
C SER A 435 9.96 25.63 4.50
N HIS A 436 9.09 26.27 3.71
CA HIS A 436 7.63 26.20 3.90
C HIS A 436 7.09 24.81 3.53
N PHE A 437 7.66 24.18 2.51
CA PHE A 437 7.25 22.85 2.05
C PHE A 437 7.38 21.77 3.14
N ARG A 438 8.41 21.85 4.01
CA ARG A 438 8.62 20.91 5.14
C ARG A 438 7.40 20.74 6.06
N ARG A 439 6.45 21.68 6.08
CA ARG A 439 5.20 21.55 6.84
C ARG A 439 4.33 20.36 6.41
N TRP A 440 4.46 19.88 5.17
CA TRP A 440 3.80 18.65 4.72
C TRP A 440 4.18 17.42 5.55
N TYR A 441 5.38 17.41 6.15
CA TYR A 441 5.83 16.33 7.01
C TYR A 441 5.29 16.39 8.43
N SER A 442 4.75 17.53 8.89
CA SER A 442 4.32 17.72 10.29
C SER A 442 2.84 18.02 10.47
N GLN A 443 2.08 18.28 9.39
CA GLN A 443 0.64 18.57 9.47
C GLN A 443 -0.22 17.43 8.90
N SER A 444 -1.07 16.84 9.75
CA SER A 444 -2.06 15.84 9.34
C SER A 444 -3.32 16.47 8.74
N GLY A 445 -4.16 15.63 8.13
CA GLY A 445 -5.42 16.05 7.52
C GLY A 445 -5.26 16.45 6.05
N THR A 446 -6.39 16.44 5.34
CA THR A 446 -6.46 16.80 3.93
C THR A 446 -6.79 18.28 3.76
N PRO A 447 -5.94 19.09 3.09
CA PRO A 447 -6.26 20.46 2.78
C PRO A 447 -7.45 20.56 1.82
N VAL A 448 -8.25 21.60 1.99
CA VAL A 448 -9.33 22.01 1.09
C VAL A 448 -8.86 23.27 0.37
N VAL A 449 -8.83 23.21 -0.96
CA VAL A 449 -8.49 24.34 -1.83
C VAL A 449 -9.75 24.81 -2.53
N THR A 450 -10.15 26.04 -2.28
CA THR A 450 -11.33 26.67 -2.88
C THR A 450 -10.89 27.66 -3.94
N VAL A 451 -11.43 27.55 -5.16
CA VAL A 451 -11.08 28.38 -6.30
C VAL A 451 -12.30 29.17 -6.77
N HIS A 452 -12.10 30.47 -6.95
CA HIS A 452 -13.02 31.37 -7.63
C HIS A 452 -12.32 32.00 -8.82
N ASP A 453 -13.03 32.18 -9.91
CA ASP A 453 -12.50 32.79 -11.12
C ASP A 453 -13.33 33.99 -11.61
N ASP A 454 -12.67 34.90 -12.31
CA ASP A 454 -13.27 36.03 -12.99
C ASP A 454 -12.57 36.24 -14.34
N TYR A 455 -13.35 36.46 -15.39
CA TYR A 455 -12.85 36.80 -16.71
C TYR A 455 -13.32 38.20 -17.08
N ASN A 456 -12.37 39.11 -17.28
CA ASN A 456 -12.63 40.47 -17.71
C ASN A 456 -12.37 40.61 -19.23
N PRO A 457 -13.42 40.74 -20.06
CA PRO A 457 -13.26 40.87 -21.51
C PRO A 457 -12.71 42.23 -21.94
N GLU A 458 -12.81 43.28 -21.12
CA GLU A 458 -12.27 44.61 -21.46
C GLU A 458 -10.74 44.64 -21.36
N THR A 459 -10.18 43.89 -20.42
CA THR A 459 -8.73 43.80 -20.19
C THR A 459 -8.11 42.52 -20.71
N GLU A 460 -8.91 41.57 -21.22
CA GLU A 460 -8.49 40.22 -21.60
C GLU A 460 -7.70 39.53 -20.47
N GLN A 461 -8.19 39.69 -19.24
CA GLN A 461 -7.57 39.14 -18.04
C GLN A 461 -8.44 38.04 -17.43
N TYR A 462 -7.79 36.94 -17.08
CA TYR A 462 -8.39 35.89 -16.26
C TYR A 462 -7.76 35.90 -14.87
N THR A 463 -8.60 35.92 -13.85
CA THR A 463 -8.18 36.01 -12.46
C THR A 463 -8.63 34.77 -11.71
N LEU A 464 -7.70 34.09 -11.06
CA LEU A 464 -7.97 33.01 -10.10
C LEU A 464 -7.72 33.51 -8.69
N THR A 465 -8.74 33.53 -7.85
CA THR A 465 -8.62 33.69 -6.39
C THR A 465 -8.68 32.32 -5.75
N ILE A 466 -7.56 31.89 -5.16
CA ILE A 466 -7.37 30.57 -4.59
C ILE A 466 -7.18 30.71 -3.09
N SER A 467 -7.96 29.98 -2.31
CA SER A 467 -7.82 29.90 -0.86
C SER A 467 -7.58 28.47 -0.41
N GLN A 468 -6.92 28.30 0.74
CA GLN A 468 -6.67 27.00 1.34
C GLN A 468 -6.94 27.00 2.84
N ARG A 469 -7.42 25.85 3.33
CA ARG A 469 -7.55 25.55 4.76
C ARG A 469 -7.40 24.05 4.99
N THR A 470 -6.89 23.65 6.15
CA THR A 470 -6.95 22.25 6.59
C THR A 470 -7.86 22.18 7.81
N PRO A 471 -8.90 21.33 7.83
CA PRO A 471 -9.70 21.13 9.04
C PRO A 471 -8.86 20.61 10.22
N PRO A 472 -9.21 20.96 11.47
CA PRO A 472 -8.61 20.32 12.65
C PRO A 472 -8.78 18.80 12.59
N THR A 473 -7.76 18.07 13.05
CA THR A 473 -7.80 16.61 13.19
C THR A 473 -7.74 16.24 14.68
N ALA A 474 -7.96 14.96 15.00
CA ALA A 474 -8.05 14.50 16.39
C ALA A 474 -6.83 14.89 17.25
N GLU A 475 -5.63 14.84 16.67
CA GLU A 475 -4.38 15.12 17.38
C GLU A 475 -3.81 16.53 17.15
N GLN A 476 -4.37 17.29 16.20
CA GLN A 476 -3.83 18.59 15.80
C GLN A 476 -4.96 19.60 15.59
N ALA A 477 -5.16 20.47 16.59
CA ALA A 477 -6.14 21.55 16.54
C ALA A 477 -5.67 22.73 15.65
N ASP A 478 -4.39 23.08 15.76
CA ASP A 478 -3.80 24.19 15.01
C ASP A 478 -3.34 23.72 13.63
N LYS A 479 -3.77 24.44 12.59
CA LYS A 479 -3.42 24.17 11.19
C LYS A 479 -2.94 25.46 10.53
N GLN A 480 -1.93 25.35 9.67
CA GLN A 480 -1.36 26.47 8.92
C GLN A 480 -1.44 26.23 7.41
N PRO A 481 -1.40 27.29 6.58
CA PRO A 481 -1.29 27.14 5.13
C PRO A 481 -0.06 26.33 4.72
N LEU A 482 -0.19 25.50 3.71
CA LEU A 482 0.89 24.70 3.13
C LEU A 482 1.43 25.36 1.87
N HIS A 483 2.59 24.90 1.40
CA HIS A 483 3.08 25.21 0.05
C HIS A 483 2.48 24.19 -0.91
N ILE A 484 1.39 24.57 -1.58
CA ILE A 484 0.65 23.72 -2.51
C ILE A 484 1.11 24.04 -3.95
N PRO A 485 1.80 23.12 -4.65
CA PRO A 485 2.00 23.24 -6.09
C PRO A 485 0.67 22.98 -6.81
N PHE A 486 0.05 24.04 -7.31
CA PHE A 486 -1.28 24.00 -7.93
C PHE A 486 -1.17 24.13 -9.45
N SER A 487 -1.17 23.00 -10.14
CA SER A 487 -1.01 22.93 -11.61
C SER A 487 -2.31 23.26 -12.34
N ILE A 488 -2.24 24.15 -13.32
CA ILE A 488 -3.39 24.59 -14.12
C ILE A 488 -3.13 24.53 -15.62
N GLU A 489 -4.21 24.46 -16.39
CA GLU A 489 -4.19 24.74 -17.82
C GLU A 489 -5.48 25.47 -18.22
N LEU A 490 -5.39 26.45 -19.12
CA LEU A 490 -6.54 27.22 -19.59
C LEU A 490 -6.84 26.86 -21.04
N TYR A 491 -8.09 26.63 -21.38
CA TYR A 491 -8.53 26.25 -22.73
C TYR A 491 -9.45 27.31 -23.33
N ASP A 492 -9.27 27.61 -24.61
CA ASP A 492 -10.25 28.38 -25.40
C ASP A 492 -11.46 27.52 -25.80
N ASN A 493 -12.41 28.09 -26.55
CA ASN A 493 -13.59 27.36 -27.05
C ASN A 493 -13.30 26.28 -28.09
N GLU A 494 -12.10 26.25 -28.69
CA GLU A 494 -11.67 25.24 -29.65
C GLU A 494 -10.92 24.09 -28.97
N GLY A 495 -10.70 24.16 -27.65
CA GLY A 495 -9.92 23.17 -26.91
C GLY A 495 -8.42 23.38 -27.04
N LYS A 496 -7.96 24.56 -27.46
CA LYS A 496 -6.54 24.90 -27.51
C LYS A 496 -6.10 25.53 -26.20
N ALA A 497 -4.89 25.17 -25.77
CA ALA A 497 -4.28 25.76 -24.58
C ALA A 497 -3.99 27.25 -24.80
N ILE A 498 -4.43 28.09 -23.87
CA ILE A 498 -4.14 29.52 -23.81
C ILE A 498 -2.79 29.69 -23.08
N PRO A 499 -1.79 30.37 -23.69
CA PRO A 499 -0.52 30.61 -23.03
C PRO A 499 -0.67 31.44 -21.75
N LEU A 500 -0.12 30.94 -20.63
CA LEU A 500 -0.13 31.64 -19.35
C LEU A 500 0.94 32.72 -19.34
N GLN A 501 0.54 33.98 -19.15
CA GLN A 501 1.46 35.12 -19.12
C GLN A 501 0.91 36.27 -18.27
N LYS A 502 1.80 37.14 -17.79
CA LYS A 502 1.46 38.37 -17.07
C LYS A 502 2.54 39.43 -17.32
N GLY A 503 2.15 40.66 -17.65
CA GLY A 503 3.08 41.76 -17.93
C GLY A 503 4.07 41.47 -19.06
N GLY A 504 3.67 40.68 -20.06
CA GLY A 504 4.53 40.28 -21.18
C GLY A 504 5.52 39.15 -20.88
N HIS A 505 5.45 38.52 -19.70
CA HIS A 505 6.31 37.40 -19.32
C HIS A 505 5.49 36.11 -19.16
N PRO A 506 6.00 34.95 -19.60
CA PRO A 506 5.37 33.66 -19.32
C PRO A 506 5.22 33.42 -17.81
N VAL A 507 4.08 32.86 -17.42
CA VAL A 507 3.81 32.41 -16.05
C VAL A 507 3.88 30.90 -16.04
N HIS A 508 4.55 30.33 -15.02
CA HIS A 508 4.63 28.88 -14.87
C HIS A 508 3.23 28.30 -14.57
N HIS A 509 2.91 27.14 -15.16
CA HIS A 509 1.61 26.50 -15.02
C HIS A 509 1.37 25.88 -13.63
N VAL A 510 2.44 25.61 -12.88
CA VAL A 510 2.38 25.26 -11.46
C VAL A 510 2.40 26.54 -10.62
N LEU A 511 1.26 26.90 -10.06
CA LEU A 511 1.10 28.06 -9.18
C LEU A 511 1.54 27.70 -7.76
N ASN A 512 2.32 28.58 -7.12
CA ASN A 512 2.73 28.42 -5.72
C ASN A 512 1.66 28.98 -4.79
N VAL A 513 0.72 28.13 -4.36
CA VAL A 513 -0.33 28.51 -3.40
C VAL A 513 0.21 28.32 -1.98
N THR A 514 0.67 29.42 -1.37
CA THR A 514 1.40 29.45 -0.09
C THR A 514 0.69 30.23 1.01
N GLN A 515 -0.31 31.06 0.69
CA GLN A 515 -1.06 31.80 1.71
C GLN A 515 -2.46 31.21 1.87
N ALA A 516 -3.17 31.66 2.91
CA ALA A 516 -4.56 31.27 3.15
C ALA A 516 -5.48 31.70 1.99
N GLU A 517 -5.19 32.83 1.34
CA GLU A 517 -5.86 33.32 0.13
C GLU A 517 -4.86 34.08 -0.74
N GLN A 518 -4.85 33.83 -2.05
CA GLN A 518 -3.99 34.48 -3.03
C GLN A 518 -4.70 34.65 -4.38
N THR A 519 -4.28 35.64 -5.14
CA THR A 519 -4.82 35.91 -6.48
C THR A 519 -3.72 35.79 -7.54
N PHE A 520 -4.03 35.05 -8.60
CA PHE A 520 -3.22 34.90 -9.81
C PHE A 520 -3.97 35.55 -10.97
N VAL A 521 -3.27 36.38 -11.75
CA VAL A 521 -3.86 37.11 -12.89
C VAL A 521 -3.07 36.74 -14.13
N PHE A 522 -3.77 36.41 -15.20
CA PHE A 522 -3.22 36.06 -16.50
C PHE A 522 -3.71 37.08 -17.53
N ASP A 523 -2.77 37.70 -18.24
CA ASP A 523 -3.03 38.66 -19.32
C ASP A 523 -3.08 37.95 -20.68
N ASN A 524 -3.59 38.64 -21.71
CA ASN A 524 -3.73 38.10 -23.08
C ASN A 524 -4.57 36.81 -23.13
N VAL A 525 -5.56 36.72 -22.24
CA VAL A 525 -6.57 35.65 -22.27
C VAL A 525 -7.68 36.12 -23.21
N TYR A 526 -7.49 35.84 -24.49
CA TYR A 526 -8.33 36.35 -25.60
C TYR A 526 -9.74 35.73 -25.68
N PHE A 527 -10.03 34.75 -24.82
CA PHE A 527 -11.30 34.05 -24.75
C PHE A 527 -11.60 33.66 -23.30
N GLN A 528 -12.87 33.65 -22.90
CA GLN A 528 -13.26 33.18 -21.56
C GLN A 528 -12.86 31.71 -21.38
N PRO A 529 -11.89 31.39 -20.51
CA PRO A 529 -11.29 30.07 -20.52
C PRO A 529 -12.18 29.03 -19.84
N VAL A 530 -12.01 27.77 -20.25
CA VAL A 530 -12.35 26.61 -19.42
C VAL A 530 -11.08 26.17 -18.69
N PRO A 531 -10.99 26.28 -17.35
CA PRO A 531 -9.80 25.87 -16.63
C PRO A 531 -9.78 24.35 -16.41
N ALA A 532 -8.62 23.72 -16.58
CA ALA A 532 -8.28 22.48 -15.91
C ALA A 532 -7.48 22.84 -14.64
N LEU A 533 -7.98 22.41 -13.48
CA LEU A 533 -7.44 22.77 -12.17
C LEU A 533 -6.86 21.53 -11.49
N LEU A 534 -5.82 21.72 -10.68
CA LEU A 534 -5.13 20.64 -9.97
C LEU A 534 -4.72 19.51 -10.92
N CYS A 535 -4.16 19.88 -12.09
CA CYS A 535 -3.79 18.94 -13.15
C CYS A 535 -2.89 17.83 -12.61
N GLU A 536 -3.13 16.60 -13.06
CA GLU A 536 -2.45 15.38 -12.57
C GLU A 536 -2.50 15.23 -11.05
N PHE A 537 -3.53 15.80 -10.39
CA PHE A 537 -3.64 15.84 -8.93
C PHE A 537 -2.36 16.39 -8.28
N SER A 538 -1.89 17.56 -8.75
CA SER A 538 -0.56 18.10 -8.42
C SER A 538 -0.29 18.29 -6.92
N ALA A 539 -1.31 18.24 -6.08
CA ALA A 539 -1.18 18.16 -4.62
C ALA A 539 -2.32 17.33 -4.01
N PRO A 540 -2.11 16.65 -2.87
CA PRO A 540 -3.10 15.78 -2.24
C PRO A 540 -4.17 16.57 -1.46
N VAL A 541 -5.04 17.27 -2.19
CA VAL A 541 -6.04 18.21 -1.64
C VAL A 541 -7.46 17.92 -2.16
N LYS A 542 -8.47 18.34 -1.40
CA LYS A 542 -9.87 18.40 -1.88
C LYS A 542 -10.05 19.72 -2.64
N LEU A 543 -10.46 19.66 -3.91
CA LEU A 543 -10.74 20.83 -4.73
C LEU A 543 -12.21 21.24 -4.63
N GLU A 544 -12.46 22.50 -4.32
CA GLU A 544 -13.78 23.14 -4.36
C GLU A 544 -13.79 24.20 -5.46
N TYR A 545 -14.44 23.90 -6.58
CA TYR A 545 -14.71 24.83 -7.67
C TYR A 545 -16.14 24.60 -8.18
N LYS A 546 -16.84 25.68 -8.53
CA LYS A 546 -18.24 25.63 -8.96
C LYS A 546 -18.32 25.30 -10.45
N TRP A 547 -18.00 24.06 -10.78
CA TRP A 547 -18.08 23.55 -12.15
C TRP A 547 -19.49 23.63 -12.71
N SER A 548 -19.59 23.98 -14.00
CA SER A 548 -20.75 23.64 -14.81
C SER A 548 -20.53 22.30 -15.52
N ASP A 549 -21.61 21.57 -15.77
CA ASP A 549 -21.57 20.35 -16.58
C ASP A 549 -20.97 20.57 -17.97
N GLN A 550 -21.19 21.75 -18.56
CA GLN A 550 -20.63 22.10 -19.86
C GLN A 550 -19.10 22.20 -19.81
N GLN A 551 -18.53 22.79 -18.76
CA GLN A 551 -17.07 22.83 -18.57
C GLN A 551 -16.51 21.41 -18.40
N LEU A 552 -17.16 20.57 -17.59
CA LEU A 552 -16.69 19.21 -17.33
C LEU A 552 -16.75 18.33 -18.58
N THR A 553 -17.87 18.35 -19.31
CA THR A 553 -18.01 17.62 -20.58
C THR A 553 -17.14 18.21 -21.68
N PHE A 554 -16.78 19.49 -21.62
CA PHE A 554 -15.76 20.09 -22.48
C PHE A 554 -14.37 19.51 -22.17
N LEU A 555 -13.96 19.47 -20.89
CA LEU A 555 -12.68 18.90 -20.47
C LEU A 555 -12.57 17.40 -20.81
N MET A 556 -13.64 16.63 -20.65
CA MET A 556 -13.68 15.22 -21.08
C MET A 556 -13.36 15.03 -22.58
N ARG A 557 -13.63 16.04 -23.41
CA ARG A 557 -13.38 16.00 -24.87
C ARG A 557 -12.05 16.63 -25.28
N HIS A 558 -11.64 17.69 -24.61
CA HIS A 558 -10.58 18.58 -25.09
C HIS A 558 -9.34 18.66 -24.21
N ALA A 559 -9.40 18.20 -22.95
CA ALA A 559 -8.23 18.27 -22.09
C ALA A 559 -7.08 17.45 -22.69
N ARG A 560 -5.88 18.03 -22.75
CA ARG A 560 -4.71 17.40 -23.35
C ARG A 560 -4.19 16.21 -22.54
N ASN A 561 -4.31 16.28 -21.22
CA ASN A 561 -3.88 15.22 -20.32
C ASN A 561 -5.04 14.26 -20.04
N ASP A 562 -4.79 12.98 -20.23
CA ASP A 562 -5.76 11.90 -20.02
C ASP A 562 -6.30 11.85 -18.59
N PHE A 563 -5.47 12.14 -17.59
CA PHE A 563 -5.91 12.26 -16.20
C PHE A 563 -6.97 13.36 -16.05
N SER A 564 -6.79 14.52 -16.69
CA SER A 564 -7.76 15.63 -16.61
C SER A 564 -9.10 15.29 -17.27
N ARG A 565 -9.09 14.48 -18.34
CA ARG A 565 -10.33 13.97 -18.95
C ARG A 565 -11.09 13.08 -17.97
N TRP A 566 -10.38 12.18 -17.29
CA TRP A 566 -10.94 11.35 -16.23
C TRP A 566 -11.43 12.16 -15.04
N ASP A 567 -10.64 13.10 -14.51
CA ASP A 567 -11.00 13.86 -13.31
C ASP A 567 -12.23 14.76 -13.53
N ALA A 568 -12.39 15.27 -14.76
CA ALA A 568 -13.61 15.97 -15.16
C ALA A 568 -14.84 15.05 -15.14
N ALA A 569 -14.72 13.81 -15.61
CA ALA A 569 -15.78 12.81 -15.52
C ALA A 569 -16.14 12.48 -14.06
N GLN A 570 -15.14 12.38 -13.18
CA GLN A 570 -15.38 12.13 -11.74
C GLN A 570 -16.09 13.30 -11.07
N SER A 571 -15.70 14.54 -11.40
CA SER A 571 -16.36 15.75 -10.91
C SER A 571 -17.82 15.83 -11.38
N LEU A 572 -18.09 15.41 -12.62
CA LEU A 572 -19.45 15.34 -13.17
C LEU A 572 -20.29 14.30 -12.43
N LEU A 573 -19.75 13.09 -12.26
CA LEU A 573 -20.41 12.00 -11.53
C LEU A 573 -20.66 12.38 -10.06
N ALA A 574 -19.72 13.03 -9.39
CA ALA A 574 -19.85 13.42 -7.99
C ALA A 574 -21.10 14.28 -7.73
N THR A 575 -21.44 15.20 -8.65
CA THR A 575 -22.65 16.02 -8.57
C THR A 575 -23.91 15.14 -8.58
N TYR A 576 -24.00 14.21 -9.52
CA TYR A 576 -25.18 13.36 -9.69
C TYR A 576 -25.26 12.24 -8.66
N ILE A 577 -24.13 11.78 -8.13
CA ILE A 577 -24.09 10.84 -7.01
C ILE A 577 -24.64 11.52 -5.75
N LYS A 578 -24.17 12.73 -5.42
CA LYS A 578 -24.70 13.52 -4.28
C LYS A 578 -26.20 13.77 -4.40
N LEU A 579 -26.67 14.16 -5.58
CA LEU A 579 -28.10 14.33 -5.87
C LEU A 579 -28.87 13.04 -5.57
N ASN A 580 -28.40 11.91 -6.11
CA ASN A 580 -29.15 10.67 -6.05
C ASN A 580 -29.10 9.97 -4.69
N VAL A 581 -28.04 10.15 -3.90
CA VAL A 581 -28.01 9.71 -2.49
C VAL A 581 -29.06 10.47 -1.68
N ASN A 582 -29.17 11.78 -1.85
CA ASN A 582 -30.20 12.58 -1.19
C ASN A 582 -31.62 12.16 -1.61
N ARG A 583 -31.83 11.86 -2.89
CA ARG A 583 -33.10 11.34 -3.42
C ARG A 583 -33.45 9.97 -2.85
N HIS A 584 -32.48 9.06 -2.76
CA HIS A 584 -32.68 7.74 -2.17
C HIS A 584 -33.13 7.84 -0.71
N GLN A 585 -32.51 8.71 0.09
CA GLN A 585 -32.91 8.99 1.47
C GLN A 585 -34.36 9.50 1.61
N GLN A 586 -34.91 10.09 0.54
CA GLN A 586 -36.29 10.57 0.46
C GLN A 586 -37.24 9.56 -0.24
N GLY A 587 -36.77 8.34 -0.55
CA GLY A 587 -37.55 7.33 -1.26
C GLY A 587 -37.84 7.68 -2.72
N GLN A 588 -37.01 8.51 -3.36
CA GLN A 588 -37.17 8.93 -4.75
C GLN A 588 -36.23 8.14 -5.68
N PRO A 589 -36.64 7.86 -6.94
CA PRO A 589 -35.81 7.14 -7.89
C PRO A 589 -34.65 7.98 -8.42
N LEU A 590 -33.67 7.32 -9.03
CA LEU A 590 -32.52 7.97 -9.68
C LEU A 590 -32.98 8.99 -10.73
N SER A 591 -32.30 10.14 -10.78
CA SER A 591 -32.45 11.19 -11.78
C SER A 591 -31.08 11.50 -12.36
N LEU A 592 -30.94 11.35 -13.68
CA LEU A 592 -29.72 11.67 -14.43
C LEU A 592 -30.12 12.42 -15.71
N PRO A 593 -29.60 13.63 -15.95
CA PRO A 593 -29.84 14.33 -17.21
C PRO A 593 -29.25 13.60 -18.41
N ILE A 594 -29.94 13.68 -19.54
CA ILE A 594 -29.57 12.99 -20.78
C ILE A 594 -28.16 13.39 -21.24
N HIS A 595 -27.81 14.68 -21.14
CA HIS A 595 -26.49 15.18 -21.55
C HIS A 595 -25.32 14.57 -20.77
N VAL A 596 -25.57 14.04 -19.56
CA VAL A 596 -24.55 13.32 -18.78
C VAL A 596 -24.34 11.94 -19.37
N ALA A 597 -25.42 11.20 -19.66
CA ALA A 597 -25.31 9.91 -20.34
C ALA A 597 -24.65 10.06 -21.73
N ASP A 598 -24.98 11.12 -22.48
CA ASP A 598 -24.36 11.42 -23.77
C ASP A 598 -22.85 11.71 -23.67
N ALA A 599 -22.38 12.27 -22.54
CA ALA A 599 -20.95 12.45 -22.32
C ALA A 599 -20.21 11.09 -22.23
N PHE A 600 -20.80 10.09 -21.56
CA PHE A 600 -20.25 8.73 -21.52
C PHE A 600 -20.44 8.00 -22.86
N ARG A 601 -21.54 8.25 -23.59
CA ARG A 601 -21.74 7.75 -24.95
C ARG A 601 -20.64 8.26 -25.89
N ALA A 602 -20.28 9.54 -25.80
CA ALA A 602 -19.22 10.13 -26.59
C ALA A 602 -17.86 9.47 -26.31
N ILE A 603 -17.58 9.10 -25.06
CA ILE A 603 -16.35 8.36 -24.70
C ILE A 603 -16.35 6.95 -25.29
N LEU A 604 -17.47 6.22 -25.22
CA LEU A 604 -17.59 4.88 -25.82
C LEU A 604 -17.37 4.88 -27.34
N LEU A 605 -17.81 5.94 -28.02
CA LEU A 605 -17.78 6.06 -29.48
C LEU A 605 -16.55 6.83 -30.02
N ASP A 606 -15.67 7.33 -29.15
CA ASP A 606 -14.47 8.04 -29.56
C ASP A 606 -13.38 7.05 -29.98
N GLU A 607 -13.23 6.80 -31.28
CA GLU A 607 -12.20 5.90 -31.81
C GLU A 607 -10.75 6.37 -31.55
N LYS A 608 -10.56 7.61 -31.09
CA LYS A 608 -9.23 8.19 -30.84
C LYS A 608 -8.79 8.08 -29.38
N ILE A 609 -9.71 7.77 -28.47
CA ILE A 609 -9.35 7.65 -27.04
C ILE A 609 -8.54 6.38 -26.81
N ASP A 610 -7.55 6.42 -25.91
CA ASP A 610 -6.90 5.22 -25.42
C ASP A 610 -7.96 4.31 -24.74
N PRO A 611 -8.11 3.04 -25.17
CA PRO A 611 -9.01 2.09 -24.51
C PRO A 611 -8.82 1.99 -23.00
N ALA A 612 -7.58 2.12 -22.51
CA ALA A 612 -7.28 2.08 -21.10
C ALA A 612 -7.86 3.29 -20.35
N LEU A 613 -7.77 4.49 -20.95
CA LEU A 613 -8.43 5.69 -20.41
C LEU A 613 -9.97 5.55 -20.47
N ALA A 614 -10.52 5.09 -21.59
CA ALA A 614 -11.97 4.89 -21.71
C ALA A 614 -12.50 3.94 -20.63
N ALA A 615 -11.77 2.84 -20.37
CA ALA A 615 -12.11 1.90 -19.32
C ALA A 615 -12.14 2.57 -17.93
N GLU A 616 -11.19 3.44 -17.63
CA GLU A 616 -11.13 4.18 -16.37
C GLU A 616 -12.27 5.20 -16.24
N ILE A 617 -12.56 5.96 -17.30
CA ILE A 617 -13.69 6.92 -17.32
C ILE A 617 -15.02 6.19 -17.11
N LEU A 618 -15.19 5.03 -17.74
CA LEU A 618 -16.41 4.22 -17.63
C LEU A 618 -16.47 3.44 -16.31
N THR A 619 -15.39 3.35 -15.54
CA THR A 619 -15.37 2.68 -14.24
C THR A 619 -15.86 3.63 -13.15
N LEU A 620 -17.13 3.47 -12.76
CA LEU A 620 -17.76 4.27 -11.69
C LEU A 620 -16.94 4.24 -10.39
N PRO A 621 -16.87 5.38 -9.66
CA PRO A 621 -16.25 5.45 -8.34
C PRO A 621 -16.74 4.32 -7.42
N SER A 622 -15.83 3.75 -6.64
CA SER A 622 -16.14 2.74 -5.62
C SER A 622 -17.03 3.31 -4.50
N ALA A 623 -17.64 2.45 -3.69
CA ALA A 623 -18.41 2.90 -2.53
C ALA A 623 -17.57 3.75 -1.55
N ASN A 624 -16.28 3.44 -1.41
CA ASN A 624 -15.35 4.18 -0.56
C ASN A 624 -15.02 5.57 -1.14
N GLU A 625 -14.78 5.68 -2.46
CA GLU A 625 -14.64 6.98 -3.13
C GLU A 625 -15.90 7.83 -2.99
N ILE A 626 -17.08 7.22 -3.12
CA ILE A 626 -18.36 7.93 -2.96
C ILE A 626 -18.55 8.39 -1.52
N ALA A 627 -18.19 7.58 -0.53
CA ALA A 627 -18.32 7.93 0.88
C ALA A 627 -17.58 9.23 1.24
N GLU A 628 -16.42 9.50 0.60
CA GLU A 628 -15.64 10.71 0.80
C GLU A 628 -16.24 11.99 0.21
N LEU A 629 -17.33 11.87 -0.56
CA LEU A 629 -18.15 13.00 -1.00
C LEU A 629 -19.10 13.54 0.09
N PHE A 630 -19.24 12.81 1.20
CA PHE A 630 -20.21 13.12 2.26
C PHE A 630 -19.55 13.25 3.63
N THR A 631 -20.04 14.20 4.42
CA THR A 631 -19.67 14.33 5.83
C THR A 631 -20.17 13.14 6.65
N ILE A 632 -21.46 12.80 6.48
CA ILE A 632 -22.10 11.62 7.07
C ILE A 632 -22.41 10.61 5.97
N ILE A 633 -21.88 9.41 6.12
CA ILE A 633 -21.94 8.31 5.17
C ILE A 633 -23.26 7.55 5.39
N ASP A 634 -24.03 7.43 4.31
CA ASP A 634 -25.15 6.51 4.22
C ASP A 634 -24.76 5.34 3.30
N PRO A 635 -24.22 4.24 3.86
CA PRO A 635 -23.61 3.19 3.06
C PRO A 635 -24.63 2.42 2.22
N ILE A 636 -25.89 2.34 2.68
CA ILE A 636 -26.99 1.66 1.97
C ILE A 636 -27.40 2.52 0.77
N ALA A 637 -27.61 3.83 0.97
CA ALA A 637 -27.96 4.72 -0.13
C ALA A 637 -26.84 4.80 -1.18
N ILE A 638 -25.57 4.80 -0.75
CA ILE A 638 -24.41 4.79 -1.66
C ILE A 638 -24.41 3.54 -2.54
N ALA A 639 -24.56 2.35 -1.95
CA ALA A 639 -24.59 1.11 -2.71
C ALA A 639 -25.77 1.07 -3.70
N ALA A 640 -26.98 1.41 -3.23
CA ALA A 640 -28.19 1.44 -4.06
C ALA A 640 -28.08 2.44 -5.22
N VAL A 641 -27.54 3.64 -4.97
CA VAL A 641 -27.34 4.66 -6.02
C VAL A 641 -26.29 4.22 -7.03
N ARG A 642 -25.20 3.60 -6.59
CA ARG A 642 -24.16 3.09 -7.49
C ARG A 642 -24.72 2.01 -8.41
N GLU A 643 -25.53 1.10 -7.88
CA GLU A 643 -26.23 0.09 -8.70
C GLU A 643 -27.24 0.75 -9.65
N ALA A 644 -28.09 1.65 -9.16
CA ALA A 644 -29.10 2.33 -9.97
C ALA A 644 -28.48 3.17 -11.11
N LEU A 645 -27.34 3.81 -10.86
CA LEU A 645 -26.58 4.52 -11.88
C LEU A 645 -26.00 3.55 -12.92
N THR A 646 -25.47 2.41 -12.47
CA THR A 646 -25.00 1.33 -13.36
C THR A 646 -26.13 0.84 -14.28
N ARG A 647 -27.30 0.52 -13.72
CA ARG A 647 -28.48 0.09 -14.48
C ARG A 647 -28.98 1.16 -15.46
N THR A 648 -28.94 2.42 -15.06
CA THR A 648 -29.37 3.54 -15.92
C THR A 648 -28.43 3.69 -17.12
N LEU A 649 -27.12 3.73 -16.89
CA LEU A 649 -26.14 3.79 -17.97
C LEU A 649 -26.17 2.55 -18.86
N ALA A 650 -26.34 1.35 -18.27
CA ALA A 650 -26.50 0.11 -19.02
C ALA A 650 -27.69 0.15 -19.98
N LYS A 651 -28.82 0.73 -19.55
CA LYS A 651 -30.02 0.89 -20.38
C LYS A 651 -29.82 1.94 -21.47
N GLU A 652 -29.31 3.12 -21.13
CA GLU A 652 -29.19 4.23 -22.08
C GLU A 652 -28.09 3.98 -23.13
N LEU A 653 -27.08 3.17 -22.82
CA LEU A 653 -25.90 2.91 -23.65
C LEU A 653 -25.84 1.47 -24.17
N ALA A 654 -26.94 0.72 -24.11
CA ALA A 654 -26.95 -0.73 -24.34
C ALA A 654 -26.32 -1.15 -25.67
N ASP A 655 -26.70 -0.47 -26.77
CA ASP A 655 -26.21 -0.78 -28.11
C ASP A 655 -24.70 -0.47 -28.23
N GLU A 656 -24.27 0.70 -27.77
CA GLU A 656 -22.87 1.12 -27.80
C GLU A 656 -21.98 0.20 -26.94
N LEU A 657 -22.43 -0.14 -25.74
CA LEU A 657 -21.73 -1.05 -24.85
C LEU A 657 -21.54 -2.42 -25.50
N LEU A 658 -22.56 -2.95 -26.18
CA LEU A 658 -22.48 -4.22 -26.87
C LEU A 658 -21.53 -4.16 -28.08
N VAL A 659 -21.56 -3.06 -28.85
CA VAL A 659 -20.64 -2.84 -29.97
C VAL A 659 -19.20 -2.77 -29.49
N VAL A 660 -18.90 -1.97 -28.47
CA VAL A 660 -17.54 -1.80 -27.91
C VAL A 660 -17.04 -3.08 -27.24
N TYR A 661 -17.92 -3.80 -26.51
CA TYR A 661 -17.62 -5.12 -25.94
C TYR A 661 -17.13 -6.12 -27.00
N ASN A 662 -17.84 -6.20 -28.14
CA ASN A 662 -17.49 -7.10 -29.22
C ASN A 662 -16.23 -6.63 -29.98
N ALA A 663 -16.09 -5.33 -30.20
CA ALA A 663 -14.94 -4.74 -30.92
C ALA A 663 -13.60 -4.93 -30.17
N ASN A 664 -13.63 -5.04 -28.84
CA ASN A 664 -12.44 -5.23 -28.01
C ASN A 664 -12.17 -6.70 -27.65
N LYS A 665 -12.85 -7.65 -28.29
CA LYS A 665 -12.49 -9.07 -28.15
C LYS A 665 -11.11 -9.32 -28.75
N LEU A 666 -10.24 -9.95 -27.99
CA LEU A 666 -8.90 -10.35 -28.43
C LEU A 666 -8.89 -11.83 -28.83
N ASP A 667 -8.07 -12.18 -29.81
CA ASP A 667 -7.93 -13.56 -30.31
C ASP A 667 -7.06 -14.45 -29.41
N SER A 668 -6.22 -13.84 -28.58
CA SER A 668 -5.27 -14.53 -27.69
C SER A 668 -4.90 -13.67 -26.50
N TYR A 669 -4.74 -14.27 -25.32
CA TYR A 669 -4.27 -13.57 -24.14
C TYR A 669 -2.78 -13.19 -24.18
N ARG A 670 -2.46 -11.95 -23.82
CA ARG A 670 -1.10 -11.45 -23.55
C ARG A 670 -1.10 -10.51 -22.36
N VAL A 671 0.00 -10.56 -21.60
CA VAL A 671 0.34 -9.56 -20.58
C VAL A 671 1.13 -8.45 -21.26
N ASP A 672 0.41 -7.63 -22.02
CA ASP A 672 0.90 -6.46 -22.75
C ASP A 672 -0.05 -5.29 -22.48
N HIS A 673 0.47 -4.09 -22.29
CA HIS A 673 -0.34 -2.95 -21.83
C HIS A 673 -1.45 -2.56 -22.81
N ALA A 674 -1.25 -2.70 -24.12
CA ALA A 674 -2.31 -2.39 -25.09
C ALA A 674 -3.43 -3.44 -25.06
N ASP A 675 -3.07 -4.73 -24.93
CA ASP A 675 -4.04 -5.81 -24.77
C ASP A 675 -4.78 -5.70 -23.43
N ILE A 676 -4.10 -5.30 -22.35
CA ILE A 676 -4.71 -4.99 -21.04
C ILE A 676 -5.72 -3.84 -21.16
N GLY A 677 -5.38 -2.76 -21.86
CA GLY A 677 -6.29 -1.63 -22.07
C GLY A 677 -7.60 -2.03 -22.77
N LYS A 678 -7.49 -2.80 -23.86
CA LYS A 678 -8.66 -3.32 -24.59
C LYS A 678 -9.50 -4.28 -23.74
N ARG A 679 -8.86 -5.19 -23.01
CA ARG A 679 -9.52 -6.16 -22.15
C ARG A 679 -10.20 -5.47 -20.96
N SER A 680 -9.58 -4.45 -20.38
CA SER A 680 -10.18 -3.59 -19.36
C SER A 680 -11.45 -2.90 -19.90
N LEU A 681 -11.39 -2.27 -21.08
CA LEU A 681 -12.55 -1.64 -21.70
C LEU A 681 -13.67 -2.64 -21.97
N ARG A 682 -13.33 -3.81 -22.53
CA ARG A 682 -14.29 -4.90 -22.78
C ARG A 682 -14.97 -5.36 -21.48
N ASN A 683 -14.21 -5.59 -20.42
CA ASN A 683 -14.75 -6.07 -19.15
C ASN A 683 -15.56 -4.99 -18.41
N THR A 684 -15.20 -3.72 -18.56
CA THR A 684 -16.03 -2.60 -18.08
C THR A 684 -17.36 -2.53 -18.85
N CYS A 685 -17.37 -2.77 -20.17
CA CYS A 685 -18.61 -2.87 -20.93
C CYS A 685 -19.47 -4.06 -20.47
N LEU A 686 -18.86 -5.24 -20.26
CA LEU A 686 -19.56 -6.41 -19.73
C LEU A 686 -20.23 -6.11 -18.38
N ARG A 687 -19.55 -5.38 -17.50
CA ARG A 687 -20.10 -4.98 -16.21
C ARG A 687 -21.43 -4.25 -16.37
N TYR A 688 -21.54 -3.29 -17.30
CA TYR A 688 -22.81 -2.62 -17.57
C TYR A 688 -23.82 -3.55 -18.23
N LEU A 689 -23.41 -4.33 -19.24
CA LEU A 689 -24.29 -5.27 -19.95
C LEU A 689 -24.93 -6.29 -19.00
N ALA A 690 -24.23 -6.68 -17.92
CA ALA A 690 -24.77 -7.57 -16.90
C ALA A 690 -25.98 -6.99 -16.14
N PHE A 691 -26.13 -5.66 -16.10
CA PHE A 691 -27.27 -4.96 -15.49
C PHE A 691 -28.38 -4.59 -16.49
N GLY A 692 -28.24 -5.02 -17.76
CA GLY A 692 -29.20 -4.79 -18.84
C GLY A 692 -30.34 -5.82 -18.87
N ASP A 693 -30.70 -6.26 -20.08
CA ASP A 693 -31.67 -7.35 -20.26
C ASP A 693 -31.15 -8.66 -19.67
N VAL A 694 -31.95 -9.32 -18.83
CA VAL A 694 -31.50 -10.47 -18.03
C VAL A 694 -31.12 -11.67 -18.88
N GLU A 695 -31.88 -11.96 -19.95
CA GLU A 695 -31.58 -13.12 -20.82
C GLU A 695 -30.28 -12.89 -21.61
N LEU A 696 -30.10 -11.67 -22.14
CA LEU A 696 -28.86 -11.30 -22.83
C LEU A 696 -27.66 -11.27 -21.87
N ALA A 697 -27.82 -10.67 -20.70
CA ALA A 697 -26.79 -10.57 -19.67
C ALA A 697 -26.31 -11.96 -19.23
N ASP A 698 -27.24 -12.84 -18.84
CA ASP A 698 -26.95 -14.20 -18.40
C ASP A 698 -26.21 -15.00 -19.48
N LYS A 699 -26.63 -14.85 -20.75
CA LYS A 699 -25.97 -15.49 -21.89
C LYS A 699 -24.55 -14.96 -22.14
N LEU A 700 -24.35 -13.64 -22.14
CA LEU A 700 -23.03 -13.03 -22.39
C LEU A 700 -22.04 -13.36 -21.29
N VAL A 701 -22.48 -13.31 -20.03
CA VAL A 701 -21.63 -13.61 -18.87
C VAL A 701 -21.22 -15.08 -18.85
N GLN A 702 -22.15 -16.03 -19.03
CA GLN A 702 -21.81 -17.45 -19.17
C GLN A 702 -20.87 -17.70 -20.35
N ALA A 703 -21.17 -17.11 -21.51
CA ALA A 703 -20.34 -17.28 -22.69
C ALA A 703 -18.91 -16.78 -22.46
N GLN A 704 -18.72 -15.63 -21.80
CA GLN A 704 -17.38 -15.17 -21.47
C GLN A 704 -16.69 -16.07 -20.45
N TYR A 705 -17.37 -16.50 -19.39
CA TYR A 705 -16.77 -17.37 -18.37
C TYR A 705 -16.26 -18.69 -18.96
N HIS A 706 -17.09 -19.40 -19.73
CA HIS A 706 -16.71 -20.73 -20.24
C HIS A 706 -15.73 -20.68 -21.42
N HIS A 707 -15.65 -19.56 -22.17
CA HIS A 707 -14.73 -19.41 -23.30
C HIS A 707 -13.48 -18.58 -22.96
N ALA A 708 -13.34 -18.10 -21.72
CA ALA A 708 -12.16 -17.37 -21.30
C ALA A 708 -10.92 -18.28 -21.35
N ASP A 709 -9.86 -17.80 -21.99
CA ASP A 709 -8.54 -18.43 -22.04
C ASP A 709 -7.59 -17.88 -20.96
N ASN A 710 -8.09 -16.98 -20.09
CA ASN A 710 -7.36 -16.30 -19.04
C ASN A 710 -8.25 -15.98 -17.83
N MET A 711 -7.62 -15.79 -16.65
CA MET A 711 -8.33 -15.51 -15.41
C MET A 711 -8.96 -14.11 -15.37
N THR A 712 -8.42 -13.10 -16.07
CA THR A 712 -9.03 -11.76 -16.10
C THR A 712 -10.46 -11.82 -16.62
N ASP A 713 -10.66 -12.44 -17.77
CA ASP A 713 -11.98 -12.49 -18.41
C ASP A 713 -12.95 -13.42 -17.67
N ALA A 714 -12.45 -14.56 -17.15
CA ALA A 714 -13.25 -15.48 -16.34
C ALA A 714 -13.73 -14.80 -15.04
N LEU A 715 -12.82 -14.11 -14.33
CA LEU A 715 -13.16 -13.41 -13.11
C LEU A 715 -14.06 -12.20 -13.37
N ALA A 716 -13.87 -11.46 -14.47
CA ALA A 716 -14.74 -10.35 -14.84
C ALA A 716 -16.20 -10.82 -15.09
N ALA A 717 -16.36 -11.97 -15.76
CA ALA A 717 -17.66 -12.60 -15.96
C ALA A 717 -18.27 -13.04 -14.62
N LEU A 718 -17.51 -13.78 -13.79
CA LEU A 718 -17.99 -14.23 -12.48
C LEU A 718 -18.37 -13.06 -11.56
N SER A 719 -17.56 -12.01 -11.53
CA SER A 719 -17.82 -10.78 -10.77
C SER A 719 -19.10 -10.10 -11.24
N SER A 720 -19.34 -10.07 -12.56
CA SER A 720 -20.55 -9.50 -13.14
C SER A 720 -21.80 -10.33 -12.81
N ALA A 721 -21.69 -11.67 -12.80
CA ALA A 721 -22.77 -12.55 -12.38
C ALA A 721 -23.17 -12.31 -10.91
N VAL A 722 -22.17 -12.16 -10.02
CA VAL A 722 -22.40 -11.87 -8.60
C VAL A 722 -23.00 -10.47 -8.41
N ALA A 723 -22.42 -9.45 -9.03
CA ALA A 723 -22.85 -8.06 -8.85
C ALA A 723 -24.26 -7.79 -9.35
N ALA A 724 -24.68 -8.43 -10.45
CA ALA A 724 -26.02 -8.28 -11.02
C ALA A 724 -27.02 -9.37 -10.57
N GLU A 725 -26.59 -10.28 -9.68
CA GLU A 725 -27.38 -11.43 -9.21
C GLU A 725 -28.01 -12.26 -10.34
N LEU A 726 -27.22 -12.56 -11.38
CA LEU A 726 -27.68 -13.27 -12.56
C LEU A 726 -28.05 -14.74 -12.26
N PRO A 727 -28.97 -15.35 -13.02
CA PRO A 727 -29.35 -16.76 -12.85
C PRO A 727 -28.17 -17.75 -12.84
N CYS A 728 -27.14 -17.52 -13.66
CA CYS A 728 -25.95 -18.36 -13.73
C CYS A 728 -25.01 -18.28 -12.51
N ARG A 729 -25.16 -17.27 -11.64
CA ARG A 729 -24.22 -16.97 -10.54
C ARG A 729 -23.83 -18.20 -9.73
N ASP A 730 -24.80 -18.92 -9.20
CA ASP A 730 -24.55 -20.03 -8.26
C ASP A 730 -23.82 -21.19 -8.95
N ALA A 731 -24.18 -21.49 -10.20
CA ALA A 731 -23.49 -22.52 -10.99
C ALA A 731 -22.04 -22.12 -11.25
N LEU A 732 -21.77 -20.90 -11.71
CA LEU A 732 -20.40 -20.44 -12.00
C LEU A 732 -19.55 -20.34 -10.73
N MET A 733 -20.12 -19.92 -9.60
CA MET A 733 -19.43 -19.87 -8.30
C MET A 733 -19.06 -21.28 -7.82
N GLN A 734 -19.94 -22.27 -8.00
CA GLN A 734 -19.67 -23.66 -7.64
C GLN A 734 -18.62 -24.29 -8.57
N GLU A 735 -18.72 -24.07 -9.88
CA GLU A 735 -17.72 -24.53 -10.84
C GLU A 735 -16.32 -23.97 -10.54
N TYR A 736 -16.25 -22.69 -10.16
CA TYR A 736 -15.00 -22.05 -9.78
C TYR A 736 -14.41 -22.70 -8.52
N ASP A 737 -15.20 -22.91 -7.48
CA ASP A 737 -14.77 -23.59 -6.26
C ASP A 737 -14.32 -25.03 -6.56
N ASP A 738 -15.12 -25.83 -7.28
CA ASP A 738 -14.77 -27.21 -7.62
C ASP A 738 -13.47 -27.33 -8.43
N LYS A 739 -13.17 -26.33 -9.27
CA LYS A 739 -11.93 -26.29 -10.03
C LYS A 739 -10.74 -25.81 -9.20
N TRP A 740 -10.93 -24.81 -8.34
CA TRP A 740 -9.83 -24.03 -7.77
C TRP A 740 -9.64 -24.16 -6.27
N HIS A 741 -10.44 -24.95 -5.55
CA HIS A 741 -10.41 -25.01 -4.09
C HIS A 741 -9.04 -25.32 -3.46
N GLN A 742 -8.12 -25.95 -4.19
CA GLN A 742 -6.76 -26.24 -3.74
C GLN A 742 -5.78 -25.06 -3.93
N ASP A 743 -6.07 -24.11 -4.81
CA ASP A 743 -5.25 -22.92 -5.02
C ASP A 743 -5.79 -21.75 -4.19
N GLY A 744 -5.14 -21.50 -3.07
CA GLY A 744 -5.56 -20.46 -2.14
C GLY A 744 -5.59 -19.04 -2.72
N LEU A 745 -4.65 -18.69 -3.61
CA LEU A 745 -4.58 -17.34 -4.21
C LEU A 745 -5.69 -17.12 -5.24
N VAL A 746 -6.13 -18.19 -5.90
CA VAL A 746 -7.29 -18.16 -6.79
C VAL A 746 -8.57 -18.09 -5.96
N MET A 747 -8.67 -18.88 -4.89
CA MET A 747 -9.83 -18.85 -3.98
C MET A 747 -9.98 -17.54 -3.20
N ASP A 748 -8.92 -16.77 -2.98
CA ASP A 748 -9.03 -15.41 -2.44
C ASP A 748 -9.97 -14.53 -3.27
N LYS A 749 -9.87 -14.60 -4.60
CA LYS A 749 -10.72 -13.83 -5.51
C LYS A 749 -12.19 -14.24 -5.34
N TRP A 750 -12.44 -15.55 -5.20
CA TRP A 750 -13.76 -16.09 -4.95
C TRP A 750 -14.32 -15.66 -3.58
N PHE A 751 -13.51 -15.67 -2.51
CA PHE A 751 -13.93 -15.17 -1.20
C PHE A 751 -14.27 -13.69 -1.23
N ILE A 752 -13.49 -12.87 -1.95
CA ILE A 752 -13.79 -11.45 -2.14
C ILE A 752 -15.15 -11.27 -2.81
N LEU A 753 -15.47 -12.05 -3.85
CA LEU A 753 -16.78 -11.99 -4.51
C LEU A 753 -17.92 -12.40 -3.57
N GLN A 754 -17.74 -13.45 -2.77
CA GLN A 754 -18.73 -13.83 -1.75
C GLN A 754 -18.95 -12.71 -0.74
N SER A 755 -17.87 -12.11 -0.22
CA SER A 755 -17.92 -11.05 0.78
C SER A 755 -18.46 -9.72 0.28
N THR A 756 -18.31 -9.45 -1.01
CA THR A 756 -18.80 -8.22 -1.65
C THR A 756 -20.11 -8.41 -2.42
N SER A 757 -20.75 -9.57 -2.27
CA SER A 757 -22.05 -9.86 -2.85
C SER A 757 -23.11 -8.87 -2.37
N PRO A 758 -24.00 -8.39 -3.27
CA PRO A 758 -25.14 -7.55 -2.90
C PRO A 758 -26.30 -8.37 -2.29
N ALA A 759 -26.21 -9.70 -2.28
CA ALA A 759 -27.28 -10.57 -1.80
C ALA A 759 -27.63 -10.30 -0.33
N ALA A 760 -28.94 -10.31 -0.02
CA ALA A 760 -29.44 -9.98 1.32
C ALA A 760 -28.90 -10.90 2.44
N ASN A 761 -28.53 -12.15 2.11
CA ASN A 761 -27.99 -13.13 3.06
C ASN A 761 -26.45 -13.16 3.12
N VAL A 762 -25.75 -12.14 2.59
CA VAL A 762 -24.28 -12.14 2.47
C VAL A 762 -23.55 -12.39 3.80
N VAL A 763 -24.02 -11.85 4.93
CA VAL A 763 -23.38 -12.08 6.24
C VAL A 763 -23.50 -13.53 6.69
N GLU A 764 -24.61 -14.21 6.36
CA GLU A 764 -24.82 -15.63 6.66
C GLU A 764 -23.91 -16.50 5.80
N THR A 765 -23.80 -16.18 4.51
CA THR A 765 -22.86 -16.83 3.59
C THR A 765 -21.43 -16.68 4.09
N VAL A 766 -20.97 -15.47 4.39
CA VAL A 766 -19.62 -15.19 4.89
C VAL A 766 -19.33 -15.96 6.18
N ARG A 767 -20.27 -16.00 7.13
CA ARG A 767 -20.15 -16.81 8.35
C ARG A 767 -20.04 -18.31 8.05
N GLY A 768 -20.81 -18.82 7.09
CA GLY A 768 -20.72 -20.22 6.65
C GLY A 768 -19.36 -20.56 6.06
N LEU A 769 -18.77 -19.62 5.30
CA LEU A 769 -17.48 -19.79 4.64
C LEU A 769 -16.28 -19.83 5.59
N LEU A 770 -16.44 -19.48 6.86
CA LEU A 770 -15.42 -19.75 7.90
C LEU A 770 -15.11 -21.24 8.05
N LYS A 771 -16.01 -22.13 7.58
CA LYS A 771 -15.83 -23.59 7.57
C LYS A 771 -15.49 -24.14 6.18
N HIS A 772 -15.26 -23.26 5.20
CA HIS A 772 -14.98 -23.67 3.82
C HIS A 772 -13.66 -24.43 3.71
N ARG A 773 -13.58 -25.41 2.81
CA ARG A 773 -12.39 -26.25 2.56
C ARG A 773 -11.11 -25.47 2.25
N SER A 774 -11.25 -24.24 1.73
CA SER A 774 -10.14 -23.35 1.34
C SER A 774 -9.90 -22.19 2.30
N PHE A 775 -10.63 -22.12 3.43
CA PHE A 775 -10.47 -21.06 4.43
C PHE A 775 -9.75 -21.57 5.68
N THR A 776 -8.88 -20.73 6.23
CA THR A 776 -8.28 -20.94 7.56
C THR A 776 -7.97 -19.58 8.20
N MET A 777 -8.21 -19.46 9.50
CA MET A 777 -7.87 -18.27 10.28
C MET A 777 -6.34 -18.09 10.46
N SER A 778 -5.56 -19.15 10.24
CA SER A 778 -4.10 -19.09 10.34
C SER A 778 -3.44 -18.34 9.18
N ASN A 779 -4.12 -18.17 8.05
CA ASN A 779 -3.53 -17.55 6.86
C ASN A 779 -4.05 -16.11 6.68
N PRO A 780 -3.17 -15.08 6.75
CA PRO A 780 -3.57 -13.68 6.62
C PRO A 780 -4.28 -13.33 5.32
N ASN A 781 -3.93 -13.98 4.19
CA ASN A 781 -4.58 -13.73 2.91
C ASN A 781 -6.04 -14.16 2.94
N ARG A 782 -6.33 -15.36 3.48
CA ARG A 782 -7.71 -15.87 3.61
C ARG A 782 -8.56 -14.95 4.49
N VAL A 783 -8.01 -14.54 5.64
CA VAL A 783 -8.67 -13.61 6.58
C VAL A 783 -9.01 -12.28 5.90
N ARG A 784 -8.08 -11.71 5.13
CA ARG A 784 -8.31 -10.45 4.38
C ARG A 784 -9.34 -10.62 3.27
N SER A 785 -9.26 -11.71 2.51
CA SER A 785 -10.13 -11.95 1.36
C SER A 785 -11.58 -12.25 1.73
N LEU A 786 -11.82 -12.86 2.90
CA LEU A 786 -13.17 -13.12 3.40
C LEU A 786 -13.64 -12.04 4.37
N ILE A 787 -13.00 -11.92 5.53
CA ILE A 787 -13.47 -11.07 6.64
C ILE A 787 -13.16 -9.60 6.35
N GLY A 788 -11.94 -9.31 5.91
CA GLY A 788 -11.51 -7.95 5.56
C GLY A 788 -12.32 -7.36 4.40
N ALA A 789 -12.55 -8.14 3.34
CA ALA A 789 -13.36 -7.74 2.20
C ALA A 789 -14.81 -7.44 2.59
N PHE A 790 -15.40 -8.25 3.49
CA PHE A 790 -16.75 -8.00 4.00
C PHE A 790 -16.82 -6.67 4.77
N ALA A 791 -15.89 -6.43 5.70
CA ALA A 791 -15.91 -5.25 6.55
C ALA A 791 -15.56 -3.95 5.79
N SER A 792 -14.56 -3.98 4.90
CA SER A 792 -14.00 -2.78 4.26
C SER A 792 -14.50 -2.53 2.83
N SER A 793 -14.99 -3.56 2.13
CA SER A 793 -15.42 -3.46 0.72
C SER A 793 -16.90 -3.73 0.52
N ASN A 794 -17.64 -4.15 1.55
CA ASN A 794 -19.10 -4.23 1.55
C ASN A 794 -19.72 -3.39 2.67
N PRO A 795 -19.52 -2.05 2.67
CA PRO A 795 -20.00 -1.19 3.75
C PRO A 795 -21.53 -1.23 3.90
N ALA A 796 -22.28 -1.49 2.83
CA ALA A 796 -23.74 -1.62 2.91
C ALA A 796 -24.17 -2.80 3.81
N ALA A 797 -23.54 -3.96 3.65
CA ALA A 797 -23.81 -5.13 4.49
C ALA A 797 -23.15 -5.05 5.86
N PHE A 798 -21.91 -4.56 5.94
CA PHE A 798 -21.21 -4.39 7.22
C PHE A 798 -21.95 -3.42 8.15
N HIS A 799 -22.50 -2.35 7.59
CA HIS A 799 -23.33 -1.37 8.30
C HIS A 799 -24.84 -1.65 8.21
N ALA A 800 -25.23 -2.93 8.10
CA ALA A 800 -26.62 -3.34 8.22
C ALA A 800 -27.25 -2.76 9.50
N GLU A 801 -28.50 -2.31 9.40
CA GLU A 801 -29.15 -1.53 10.47
C GLU A 801 -29.31 -2.33 11.78
N ASP A 802 -29.38 -3.66 11.69
CA ASP A 802 -29.43 -4.55 12.85
C ASP A 802 -28.11 -4.58 13.63
N GLY A 803 -26.98 -4.23 13.01
CA GLY A 803 -25.63 -4.27 13.58
C GLY A 803 -24.95 -5.64 13.47
N SER A 804 -25.49 -6.57 12.68
CA SER A 804 -24.97 -7.93 12.49
C SER A 804 -23.52 -7.96 11.98
N GLY A 805 -23.15 -7.03 11.09
CA GLY A 805 -21.79 -6.89 10.59
C GLY A 805 -20.78 -6.50 11.67
N TYR A 806 -21.15 -5.60 12.59
CA TYR A 806 -20.29 -5.22 13.71
C TYR A 806 -20.06 -6.39 14.67
N GLN A 807 -21.14 -7.11 15.01
CA GLN A 807 -21.04 -8.27 15.90
C GLN A 807 -20.17 -9.38 15.30
N PHE A 808 -20.33 -9.64 13.99
CA PHE A 808 -19.46 -10.56 13.26
C PHE A 808 -17.99 -10.17 13.37
N LEU A 809 -17.66 -8.90 13.12
CA LEU A 809 -16.27 -8.45 13.19
C LEU A 809 -15.72 -8.52 14.62
N VAL A 810 -16.52 -8.23 15.65
CA VAL A 810 -16.09 -8.39 17.05
C VAL A 810 -15.72 -9.84 17.37
N GLU A 811 -16.48 -10.81 16.88
CA GLU A 811 -16.15 -12.24 17.05
C GLU A 811 -14.79 -12.58 16.41
N MET A 812 -14.57 -12.12 15.17
CA MET A 812 -13.32 -12.38 14.45
C MET A 812 -12.12 -11.68 15.11
N LEU A 813 -12.28 -10.43 15.53
CA LEU A 813 -11.23 -9.66 16.21
C LEU A 813 -10.91 -10.20 17.61
N THR A 814 -11.88 -10.81 18.29
CA THR A 814 -11.63 -11.49 19.57
C THR A 814 -10.63 -12.64 19.40
N GLU A 815 -10.75 -13.43 18.33
CA GLU A 815 -9.76 -14.48 18.03
C GLU A 815 -8.42 -13.89 17.55
N LEU A 816 -8.48 -12.95 16.60
CA LEU A 816 -7.28 -12.38 15.98
C LEU A 816 -6.45 -11.54 16.96
N ASN A 817 -7.05 -10.93 17.98
CA ASN A 817 -6.31 -10.22 19.04
C ASN A 817 -5.22 -11.09 19.68
N SER A 818 -5.50 -12.38 19.90
CA SER A 818 -4.54 -13.31 20.50
C SER A 818 -3.70 -14.04 19.45
N ARG A 819 -4.27 -14.30 18.26
CA ARG A 819 -3.59 -15.08 17.22
C ARG A 819 -2.59 -14.24 16.44
N ASN A 820 -3.03 -13.08 15.92
CA ASN A 820 -2.27 -12.23 15.01
C ASN A 820 -2.75 -10.77 15.15
N PRO A 821 -2.17 -10.03 16.11
CA PRO A 821 -2.56 -8.65 16.42
C PRO A 821 -2.46 -7.67 15.24
N GLN A 822 -1.44 -7.82 14.40
CA GLN A 822 -1.25 -6.96 13.23
C GLN A 822 -2.40 -7.11 12.22
N VAL A 823 -2.83 -8.35 11.94
CA VAL A 823 -4.01 -8.59 11.08
C VAL A 823 -5.28 -8.09 11.76
N ALA A 824 -5.45 -8.29 13.08
CA ALA A 824 -6.59 -7.75 13.83
C ALA A 824 -6.69 -6.22 13.69
N SER A 825 -5.55 -5.53 13.83
CA SER A 825 -5.46 -4.08 13.70
C SER A 825 -5.77 -3.55 12.30
N ARG A 826 -5.47 -4.31 11.25
CA ARG A 826 -5.94 -3.96 9.90
C ARG A 826 -7.45 -4.12 9.74
N LEU A 827 -8.03 -5.14 10.38
CA LEU A 827 -9.45 -5.48 10.23
C LEU A 827 -10.37 -4.60 11.10
N ILE A 828 -9.88 -3.96 12.15
CA ILE A 828 -10.69 -3.05 13.00
C ILE A 828 -10.94 -1.67 12.35
N GLU A 829 -10.21 -1.31 11.30
CA GLU A 829 -10.28 0.00 10.64
C GLU A 829 -11.73 0.48 10.33
N PRO A 830 -12.64 -0.36 9.81
CA PRO A 830 -14.02 0.06 9.55
C PRO A 830 -14.79 0.49 10.81
N LEU A 831 -14.51 -0.10 11.99
CA LEU A 831 -15.19 0.24 13.25
C LEU A 831 -14.75 1.60 13.81
N ILE A 832 -13.49 2.00 13.61
CA ILE A 832 -12.98 3.26 14.16
C ILE A 832 -13.46 4.49 13.38
N ARG A 833 -14.13 4.29 12.22
CA ARG A 833 -14.75 5.36 11.42
C ARG A 833 -16.13 5.78 11.93
N LEU A 834 -16.56 5.33 13.11
CA LEU A 834 -17.91 5.55 13.65
C LEU A 834 -18.45 6.98 13.51
N LYS A 835 -17.62 8.02 13.76
CA LYS A 835 -18.05 9.44 13.71
C LYS A 835 -18.51 9.91 12.32
N ARG A 836 -18.26 9.11 11.27
CA ARG A 836 -18.73 9.37 9.90
C ARG A 836 -20.11 8.78 9.60
N TYR A 837 -20.75 8.08 10.53
CA TYR A 837 -22.06 7.45 10.33
C TYR A 837 -23.16 8.13 11.16
N ASP A 838 -24.43 7.75 10.93
CA ASP A 838 -25.56 8.23 11.72
C ASP A 838 -25.50 7.80 13.20
N GLU A 839 -26.27 8.48 14.06
CA GLU A 839 -26.26 8.25 15.51
C GLU A 839 -26.59 6.81 15.92
N LYS A 840 -27.47 6.11 15.20
CA LYS A 840 -27.84 4.72 15.54
C LYS A 840 -26.68 3.78 15.24
N ARG A 841 -26.02 3.93 14.08
CA ARG A 841 -24.82 3.17 13.74
C ARG A 841 -23.65 3.49 14.69
N GLN A 842 -23.45 4.77 15.01
CA GLN A 842 -22.45 5.21 16.00
C GLN A 842 -22.61 4.50 17.34
N ALA A 843 -23.82 4.44 17.88
CA ALA A 843 -24.08 3.77 19.16
C ALA A 843 -23.70 2.27 19.13
N LYS A 844 -24.02 1.58 18.02
CA LYS A 844 -23.70 0.16 17.84
C LYS A 844 -22.20 -0.08 17.65
N MET A 845 -21.54 0.72 16.83
CA MET A 845 -20.09 0.64 16.61
C MET A 845 -19.31 0.96 17.90
N ARG A 846 -19.77 1.95 18.67
CA ARG A 846 -19.19 2.26 19.99
C ARG A 846 -19.34 1.09 20.96
N ALA A 847 -20.51 0.45 21.02
CA ALA A 847 -20.71 -0.73 21.85
C ALA A 847 -19.78 -1.89 21.46
N ALA A 848 -19.57 -2.12 20.15
CA ALA A 848 -18.61 -3.09 19.64
C ALA A 848 -17.16 -2.77 20.06
N LEU A 849 -16.74 -1.50 19.96
CA LEU A 849 -15.41 -1.06 20.40
C LEU A 849 -15.21 -1.19 21.91
N GLU A 850 -16.22 -0.87 22.72
CA GLU A 850 -16.16 -1.06 24.18
C GLU A 850 -16.09 -2.54 24.57
N GLN A 851 -16.75 -3.42 23.81
CA GLN A 851 -16.61 -4.87 23.99
C GLN A 851 -15.18 -5.34 23.72
N LEU A 852 -14.56 -4.87 22.62
CA LEU A 852 -13.17 -5.18 22.30
C LEU A 852 -12.19 -4.60 23.33
N LYS A 853 -12.46 -3.39 23.83
CA LYS A 853 -11.67 -2.76 24.90
C LYS A 853 -11.66 -3.58 26.19
N GLY A 854 -12.73 -4.33 26.45
CA GLY A 854 -12.87 -5.20 27.61
C GLY A 854 -12.22 -6.58 27.47
N LEU A 855 -11.54 -6.88 26.37
CA LEU A 855 -10.84 -8.16 26.17
C LEU A 855 -9.71 -8.35 27.19
N GLU A 856 -9.57 -9.59 27.67
CA GLU A 856 -8.38 -10.00 28.40
C GLU A 856 -7.19 -10.03 27.44
N ASN A 857 -6.03 -9.54 27.88
CA ASN A 857 -4.80 -9.44 27.07
C ASN A 857 -5.02 -8.72 25.72
N LEU A 858 -5.71 -7.58 25.76
CA LEU A 858 -5.84 -6.70 24.60
C LEU A 858 -4.45 -6.28 24.08
N SER A 859 -4.19 -6.51 22.79
CA SER A 859 -2.91 -6.18 22.17
C SER A 859 -2.70 -4.66 22.12
N GLY A 860 -1.42 -4.24 22.05
CA GLY A 860 -1.08 -2.83 21.85
C GLY A 860 -1.67 -2.26 20.56
N ASP A 861 -1.68 -3.06 19.48
CA ASP A 861 -2.20 -2.68 18.17
C ASP A 861 -3.67 -2.27 18.24
N LEU A 862 -4.52 -3.10 18.87
CA LEU A 862 -5.94 -2.82 19.01
C LEU A 862 -6.20 -1.73 20.04
N PHE A 863 -5.45 -1.73 21.14
CA PHE A 863 -5.62 -0.74 22.21
C PHE A 863 -5.45 0.69 21.69
N GLU A 864 -4.42 0.96 20.88
CA GLU A 864 -4.17 2.29 20.31
C GLU A 864 -5.36 2.78 19.48
N LYS A 865 -5.83 1.95 18.54
CA LYS A 865 -6.94 2.30 17.63
C LYS A 865 -8.26 2.45 18.37
N ILE A 866 -8.57 1.55 19.31
CA ILE A 866 -9.79 1.60 20.12
C ILE A 866 -9.81 2.84 21.00
N SER A 867 -8.68 3.15 21.65
CA SER A 867 -8.59 4.30 22.55
C SER A 867 -8.79 5.62 21.82
N LYS A 868 -8.17 5.79 20.64
CA LYS A 868 -8.37 6.98 19.80
C LYS A 868 -9.81 7.07 19.26
N ALA A 869 -10.42 5.94 18.90
CA ALA A 869 -11.79 5.92 18.36
C ALA A 869 -12.87 6.27 19.39
N LEU A 870 -12.67 5.89 20.65
CA LEU A 870 -13.62 6.12 21.75
C LEU A 870 -13.48 7.50 22.42
N ALA A 871 -12.39 8.22 22.15
CA ALA A 871 -12.23 9.63 22.52
C ALA A 871 -13.13 10.53 21.64
#